data_AF-A0A517QNI3-F1
#
_entry.id   AF-A0A517QNI3-F1
#
_cell.length_a   1.000
_cell.length_b   1.000
_cell.length_c   1.000
_cell.angle_alpha   90.00
_cell.angle_beta   90.00
_cell.angle_gamma   90.00
#
_symmetry.space_group_name_H-M   'P 1'
#
loop_
_entity.id
_entity.type
_entity.pdbx_description
1 polymer ?
#
loop_
_entity_poly.entity_id
_entity_poly.type
_entity_poly.pdbx_seq_one_letter_code
_entity_poly.pdbx_strand_id
1 'polypeptide(L)'
;MNRFQRATFLNFLIFTAVLVSACFVLPHEVWARAGGGGSYGGGGGGGSGGSGGSGGGGGELIYLLFWLCWHHPLIGIPLAIAMGFLMYHGGDRVKQGHITQTIRRGRRHQQDRLRDQTLNKIQQTDPTFELPAFLGRVKTAFEKIQHAWSEQDLHEVRSFISDGIHERFTLQIAMQKSEGIRNVMERVAVHNLEVVALFANENFETIHVQVKASAVDYNANLKTGKRIGEKSTSTFTEYWSFHRRPGAESIQGDGAIEGNCPRCGSLLKIVDKAECQSCGAQVNSGEFDWVLAEITQEQEWNVPQNEYLIPGITELKENDRGLSIQHLEDRVSVMFWRLKSAEFYNDLSYAEPIATPEFCDSFRNGLNPKEFWKDPAVGKVEMMDVKTGDNNTPDRIRVKVRWSGSLLEKINRKRTRVLRGQAIFTHVYTLIRDHNVQSIADATFTSAGCSNCGAPINVNKAGECVYCGTVLNTGKHDWVLDDVSPYLAVHAYQQDLSIPLAAGNLTGGQLDAHADSGLSLAVLAKVMLIDGDFNEKERAAIYRLGARRGLSTERVDEYIQHASARSTNIPTPEDPRQASAYLEQLIHVVLADGQITRQEKTLLKKFADHVGLADADVKMAINRERKRSYQAARQELRHTGQST
;
A
#
# COMPACT_ATOMS: atom_id res chain seq x y z
N MET A 1 -1.37 59.52 -4.88
CA MET A 1 -0.62 58.26 -4.63
C MET A 1 0.86 58.54 -4.84
N ASN A 2 1.65 58.56 -3.76
CA ASN A 2 3.07 58.96 -3.80
C ASN A 2 3.92 57.91 -4.54
N ARG A 3 5.06 58.33 -5.12
CA ARG A 3 5.99 57.45 -5.87
C ARG A 3 6.39 56.18 -5.09
N PHE A 4 6.44 56.27 -3.76
CA PHE A 4 6.70 55.13 -2.88
C PHE A 4 5.59 54.06 -2.95
N GLN A 5 4.31 54.46 -2.94
CA GLN A 5 3.18 53.53 -3.01
C GLN A 5 3.07 52.79 -4.36
N ARG A 6 3.54 53.41 -5.46
CA ARG A 6 3.56 52.78 -6.79
C ARG A 6 4.62 51.67 -6.88
N ALA A 7 5.78 51.86 -6.27
CA ALA A 7 6.84 50.86 -6.25
C ALA A 7 6.44 49.63 -5.42
N THR A 8 5.78 49.85 -4.28
CA THR A 8 5.30 48.74 -3.42
C THR A 8 4.18 47.94 -4.08
N PHE A 9 3.27 48.61 -4.79
CA PHE A 9 2.16 47.95 -5.51
C PHE A 9 2.66 47.14 -6.72
N LEU A 10 3.67 47.63 -7.44
CA LEU A 10 4.28 46.93 -8.57
C LEU A 10 5.04 45.67 -8.11
N ASN A 11 5.79 45.76 -7.01
CA ASN A 11 6.48 44.61 -6.43
C ASN A 11 5.49 43.55 -5.91
N PHE A 12 4.33 43.97 -5.37
CA PHE A 12 3.28 43.05 -4.95
C PHE A 12 2.62 42.32 -6.14
N LEU A 13 2.39 43.02 -7.26
CA LEU A 13 1.89 42.43 -8.51
C LEU A 13 2.86 41.42 -9.14
N ILE A 14 4.16 41.71 -9.11
CA ILE A 14 5.20 40.80 -9.63
C ILE A 14 5.29 39.56 -8.73
N PHE A 15 5.25 39.73 -7.41
CA PHE A 15 5.30 38.62 -6.46
C PHE A 15 4.08 37.70 -6.57
N THR A 16 2.89 38.27 -6.76
CA THR A 16 1.65 37.51 -7.00
C THR A 16 1.64 36.82 -8.36
N ALA A 17 2.18 37.44 -9.42
CA ALA A 17 2.31 36.81 -10.73
C ALA A 17 3.29 35.61 -10.71
N VAL A 18 4.39 35.70 -9.98
CA VAL A 18 5.35 34.58 -9.80
C VAL A 18 4.73 33.45 -8.98
N LEU A 19 3.94 33.77 -7.93
CA LEU A 19 3.21 32.78 -7.13
C LEU A 19 2.10 32.07 -7.92
N VAL A 20 1.39 32.79 -8.79
CA VAL A 20 0.36 32.20 -9.66
C VAL A 20 1.00 31.36 -10.77
N SER A 21 2.14 31.78 -11.33
CA SER A 21 2.88 30.98 -12.33
C SER A 21 3.49 29.70 -11.74
N ALA A 22 3.85 29.69 -10.45
CA ALA A 22 4.30 28.50 -9.73
C ALA A 22 3.17 27.49 -9.44
N CYS A 23 1.90 27.89 -9.57
CA CYS A 23 0.72 27.04 -9.40
C CYS A 23 0.21 26.37 -10.69
N PHE A 24 0.85 26.63 -11.85
CA PHE A 24 0.45 26.10 -13.16
C PHE A 24 1.47 25.12 -13.76
N VAL A 25 2.10 24.28 -12.93
CA VAL A 25 2.81 23.10 -13.43
C VAL A 25 1.82 21.93 -13.42
N LEU A 26 1.25 21.62 -14.59
CA LEU A 26 0.47 20.41 -14.78
C LEU A 26 1.40 19.18 -14.61
N PRO A 27 0.98 18.11 -13.92
CA PRO A 27 1.73 16.86 -13.92
C PRO A 27 1.72 16.26 -15.32
N HIS A 28 2.92 15.98 -15.85
CA HIS A 28 3.09 15.21 -17.08
C HIS A 28 2.91 13.73 -16.78
N GLU A 29 2.32 13.00 -17.73
CA GLU A 29 2.17 11.55 -17.64
C GLU A 29 3.55 10.89 -17.62
N VAL A 30 3.77 10.04 -16.62
CA VAL A 30 4.99 9.28 -16.42
C VAL A 30 4.72 7.85 -16.87
N TRP A 31 5.66 7.25 -17.59
CA TRP A 31 5.50 5.91 -18.16
C TRP A 31 5.95 4.80 -17.21
N ALA A 32 5.56 3.57 -17.55
CA ALA A 32 5.75 2.38 -16.72
C ALA A 32 7.23 2.08 -16.44
N ARG A 33 7.59 1.93 -15.16
CA ARG A 33 8.93 1.54 -14.65
C ARG A 33 8.86 0.14 -14.02
N ALA A 34 10.02 -0.43 -13.67
CA ALA A 34 10.09 -1.68 -12.91
C ALA A 34 9.21 -1.66 -11.64
N GLY A 35 9.12 -0.57 -10.88
CA GLY A 35 8.19 -0.45 -9.74
C GLY A 35 6.76 0.03 -10.06
N GLY A 36 6.43 0.23 -11.35
CA GLY A 36 5.10 0.68 -11.80
C GLY A 36 4.75 2.14 -11.51
N GLY A 37 5.66 2.94 -10.94
CA GLY A 37 5.36 4.25 -10.32
C GLY A 37 4.86 5.36 -11.25
N GLY A 38 5.03 5.23 -12.57
CA GLY A 38 4.54 6.25 -13.51
C GLY A 38 3.02 6.26 -13.69
N SER A 39 2.40 5.08 -13.55
CA SER A 39 0.95 4.88 -13.66
C SER A 39 0.24 4.81 -12.31
N TYR A 40 1.02 4.91 -11.23
CA TYR A 40 0.66 4.82 -9.83
C TYR A 40 -0.04 6.08 -9.30
N GLY A 41 -1.30 6.42 -9.63
CA GLY A 41 -1.99 7.58 -9.03
C GLY A 41 -1.27 8.95 -9.19
N GLY A 42 -1.42 9.60 -10.35
CA GLY A 42 -0.86 10.93 -10.61
C GLY A 42 -1.51 12.05 -9.78
N GLY A 43 -0.89 12.42 -8.65
CA GLY A 43 -1.30 13.58 -7.84
C GLY A 43 -0.11 14.18 -7.09
N GLY A 44 0.51 15.21 -7.65
CA GLY A 44 1.68 15.89 -7.07
C GLY A 44 1.37 16.61 -5.76
N GLY A 45 2.07 16.23 -4.68
CA GLY A 45 2.07 16.93 -3.41
C GLY A 45 3.36 17.75 -3.24
N GLY A 46 3.33 19.03 -3.59
CA GLY A 46 4.42 19.97 -3.29
C GLY A 46 4.44 20.32 -1.80
N GLY A 47 5.41 19.79 -1.06
CA GLY A 47 5.68 20.22 0.31
C GLY A 47 6.58 21.45 0.33
N SER A 48 6.02 22.62 0.62
CA SER A 48 6.81 23.80 0.94
C SER A 48 7.38 23.67 2.36
N GLY A 49 8.71 23.65 2.45
CA GLY A 49 9.44 23.66 3.71
C GLY A 49 9.18 24.96 4.47
N GLY A 50 8.50 24.86 5.61
CA GLY A 50 8.39 25.95 6.58
C GLY A 50 9.70 26.08 7.33
N SER A 51 10.43 27.17 7.05
CA SER A 51 11.62 27.59 7.79
C SER A 51 11.28 27.78 9.28
N GLY A 52 11.97 27.02 10.14
CA GLY A 52 11.92 27.19 11.59
C GLY A 52 12.61 28.50 11.98
N GLY A 53 11.82 29.48 12.42
CA GLY A 53 12.33 30.68 13.09
C GLY A 53 12.67 30.36 14.54
N SER A 54 13.94 30.50 14.90
CA SER A 54 14.46 30.36 16.26
C SER A 54 13.82 31.37 17.21
N GLY A 55 13.42 30.91 18.39
CA GLY A 55 12.92 31.74 19.47
C GLY A 55 13.95 32.71 20.02
N GLY A 56 13.50 33.94 20.27
CA GLY A 56 14.26 34.99 20.96
C GLY A 56 13.68 36.36 20.63
N GLY A 57 12.68 36.84 21.40
CA GLY A 57 12.11 38.18 21.18
C GLY A 57 10.69 38.44 21.69
N GLY A 58 10.21 37.73 22.72
CA GLY A 58 8.83 37.91 23.22
C GLY A 58 8.62 39.14 24.14
N GLY A 59 9.69 39.65 24.76
CA GLY A 59 9.58 40.73 25.75
C GLY A 59 9.28 42.11 25.15
N GLU A 60 9.87 42.42 24.00
CA GLU A 60 9.72 43.74 23.35
C GLU A 60 8.29 43.97 22.82
N LEU A 61 7.65 42.92 22.30
CA LEU A 61 6.27 42.98 21.81
C LEU A 61 5.25 43.20 22.94
N ILE A 62 5.51 42.63 24.12
CA ILE A 62 4.67 42.83 25.30
C ILE A 62 4.82 44.26 25.83
N TYR A 63 6.06 44.77 25.91
CA TYR A 63 6.31 46.16 26.30
C TYR A 63 5.66 47.16 25.32
N LEU A 64 5.75 46.91 24.02
CA LEU A 64 5.14 47.74 22.99
C LEU A 64 3.60 47.75 23.10
N LEU A 65 2.98 46.61 23.42
CA LEU A 65 1.55 46.50 23.66
C LEU A 65 1.12 47.33 24.89
N PHE A 66 1.86 47.23 26.00
CA PHE A 66 1.61 48.05 27.19
C PHE A 66 1.77 49.55 26.91
N TRP A 67 2.80 49.93 26.17
CA TRP A 67 3.03 51.32 25.76
C TRP A 67 1.88 51.85 24.88
N LEU A 68 1.42 51.06 23.91
CA LEU A 68 0.26 51.38 23.07
C LEU A 68 -1.02 51.53 23.88
N CYS A 69 -1.26 50.68 24.87
CA CYS A 69 -2.41 50.79 25.76
C CYS A 69 -2.37 52.07 26.61
N TRP A 70 -1.19 52.52 27.03
CA TRP A 70 -1.05 53.71 27.88
C TRP A 70 -1.06 55.02 27.09
N HIS A 71 -0.33 55.10 25.97
CA HIS A 71 -0.15 56.35 25.22
C HIS A 71 -1.19 56.53 24.10
N HIS A 72 -1.73 55.43 23.55
CA HIS A 72 -2.73 55.44 22.48
C HIS A 72 -3.89 54.48 22.78
N PRO A 73 -4.67 54.74 23.85
CA PRO A 73 -5.67 53.79 24.37
C PRO A 73 -6.76 53.40 23.37
N LEU A 74 -7.12 54.29 22.44
CA LEU A 74 -8.08 54.01 21.36
C LEU A 74 -7.61 52.92 20.37
N ILE A 75 -6.30 52.64 20.32
CA ILE A 75 -5.71 51.63 19.44
C ILE A 75 -5.19 50.45 20.27
N GLY A 76 -4.52 50.72 21.39
CA GLY A 76 -3.92 49.68 22.23
C GLY A 76 -4.93 48.76 22.91
N ILE A 77 -6.00 49.31 23.51
CA ILE A 77 -7.00 48.50 24.23
C ILE A 77 -7.76 47.56 23.28
N PRO A 78 -8.28 48.01 22.11
CA PRO A 78 -8.89 47.10 21.14
C PRO A 78 -7.92 46.01 20.64
N LEU A 79 -6.65 46.36 20.41
CA LEU A 79 -5.63 45.40 19.97
C LEU A 79 -5.36 44.33 21.04
N ALA A 80 -5.30 44.71 22.32
CA ALA A 80 -5.11 43.79 23.44
C ALA A 80 -6.33 42.86 23.63
N ILE A 81 -7.56 43.39 23.50
CA ILE A 81 -8.79 42.59 23.56
C ILE A 81 -8.85 41.61 22.38
N ALA A 82 -8.53 42.06 21.16
CA ALA A 82 -8.47 41.21 19.98
C ALA A 82 -7.42 40.09 20.13
N MET A 83 -6.25 40.42 20.68
CA MET A 83 -5.19 39.44 20.95
C MET A 83 -5.59 38.43 22.02
N GLY A 84 -6.22 38.88 23.12
CA GLY A 84 -6.78 38.02 24.15
C GLY A 84 -7.89 37.10 23.63
N PHE A 85 -8.77 37.63 22.78
CA PHE A 85 -9.82 36.85 22.10
C PHE A 85 -9.22 35.80 21.15
N LEU A 86 -8.20 36.17 20.37
CA LEU A 86 -7.46 35.25 19.50
C LEU A 86 -6.72 34.17 20.29
N MET A 87 -6.14 34.49 21.45
CA MET A 87 -5.49 33.52 22.33
C MET A 87 -6.50 32.58 23.01
N TYR A 88 -7.65 33.10 23.44
CA TYR A 88 -8.72 32.29 24.03
C TYR A 88 -9.33 31.31 23.02
N HIS A 89 -9.65 31.77 21.79
CA HIS A 89 -10.16 30.91 20.73
C HIS A 89 -9.07 30.08 20.00
N GLY A 90 -7.80 30.50 20.07
CA GLY A 90 -6.65 29.85 19.45
C GLY A 90 -5.95 28.82 20.35
N GLY A 91 -6.08 28.93 21.68
CA GLY A 91 -5.41 28.06 22.64
C GLY A 91 -5.80 26.58 22.50
N ASP A 92 -7.05 26.31 22.13
CA ASP A 92 -7.50 24.96 21.81
C ASP A 92 -6.84 24.41 20.52
N ARG A 93 -6.51 25.25 19.54
CA ARG A 93 -5.80 24.79 18.33
C ARG A 93 -4.33 24.49 18.60
N VAL A 94 -3.68 25.27 19.47
CA VAL A 94 -2.28 25.07 19.86
C VAL A 94 -2.11 23.80 20.71
N LYS A 95 -2.98 23.57 21.70
CA LYS A 95 -2.98 22.34 22.51
C LYS A 95 -3.20 21.08 21.65
N GLN A 96 -4.09 21.15 20.66
CA GLN A 96 -4.36 20.04 19.76
C GLN A 96 -3.17 19.76 18.81
N GLY A 97 -2.50 20.80 18.31
CA GLY A 97 -1.29 20.64 17.49
C GLY A 97 -0.15 19.94 18.24
N HIS A 98 0.07 20.29 19.51
CA HIS A 98 1.09 19.65 20.34
C HIS A 98 0.78 18.17 20.61
N ILE A 99 -0.49 17.83 20.92
CA ILE A 99 -0.92 16.43 21.10
C ILE A 99 -0.69 15.59 19.84
N THR A 100 -1.07 16.09 18.66
CA THR A 100 -0.85 15.39 17.38
C THR A 100 0.63 15.19 17.07
N GLN A 101 1.48 16.19 17.34
CA GLN A 101 2.93 16.06 17.16
C GLN A 101 3.55 15.02 18.11
N THR A 102 3.13 14.99 19.37
CA THR A 102 3.62 14.00 20.35
C THR A 102 3.20 12.58 19.98
N ILE A 103 1.97 12.37 19.47
CA ILE A 103 1.50 11.07 18.99
C ILE A 103 2.34 10.59 17.79
N ARG A 104 2.62 11.47 16.83
CA ARG A 104 3.46 11.14 15.66
C ARG A 104 4.90 10.80 16.06
N ARG A 105 5.49 11.56 16.98
CA ARG A 105 6.83 11.28 17.52
C ARG A 105 6.88 9.94 18.25
N GLY A 106 5.91 9.68 19.14
CA GLY A 106 5.83 8.42 19.89
C GLY A 106 5.74 7.19 18.98
N ARG A 107 4.93 7.25 17.91
CA ARG A 107 4.79 6.13 16.95
C ARG A 107 6.08 5.89 16.16
N ARG A 108 6.78 6.94 15.74
CA ARG A 108 8.08 6.81 15.05
C ARG A 108 9.13 6.17 15.95
N HIS A 109 9.21 6.60 17.21
CA HIS A 109 10.14 6.00 18.18
C HIS A 109 9.82 4.54 18.49
N GLN A 110 8.54 4.18 18.60
CA GLN A 110 8.13 2.78 18.79
C GLN A 110 8.60 1.91 17.62
N GLN A 111 8.47 2.40 16.39
CA GLN A 111 8.95 1.71 15.18
C GLN A 111 10.48 1.60 15.16
N ASP A 112 11.19 2.69 15.46
CA ASP A 112 12.65 2.68 15.54
C ASP A 112 13.14 1.67 16.59
N ARG A 113 12.50 1.62 17.77
CA ARG A 113 12.85 0.65 18.82
C ARG A 113 12.60 -0.80 18.38
N LEU A 114 11.45 -1.09 17.76
CA LEU A 114 11.16 -2.43 17.26
C LEU A 114 12.18 -2.85 16.20
N ARG A 115 12.52 -1.92 15.30
CA ARG A 115 13.53 -2.11 14.27
C ARG A 115 14.89 -2.46 14.89
N ASP A 116 15.35 -1.68 15.86
CA ASP A 116 16.65 -1.88 16.52
C ASP A 116 16.66 -3.19 17.34
N GLN A 117 15.54 -3.56 17.96
CA GLN A 117 15.38 -4.86 18.63
C GLN A 117 15.47 -6.04 17.65
N THR A 118 14.80 -5.95 16.51
CA THR A 118 14.84 -6.99 15.47
C THR A 118 16.23 -7.08 14.85
N LEU A 119 16.88 -5.95 14.59
CA LEU A 119 18.26 -5.91 14.08
C LEU A 119 19.22 -6.63 15.04
N ASN A 120 19.10 -6.37 16.34
CA ASN A 120 19.92 -7.08 17.34
C ASN A 120 19.66 -8.60 17.34
N LYS A 121 18.43 -9.07 17.11
CA LYS A 121 18.12 -10.50 16.98
C LYS A 121 18.79 -11.11 15.75
N ILE A 122 18.72 -10.42 14.61
CA ILE A 122 19.38 -10.86 13.37
C ILE A 122 20.89 -10.98 13.62
N GLN A 123 21.51 -9.98 14.24
CA GLN A 123 22.95 -9.99 14.55
C GLN A 123 23.36 -11.01 15.61
N GLN A 124 22.45 -11.47 16.46
CA GLN A 124 22.72 -12.57 17.39
C GLN A 124 22.80 -13.92 16.66
N THR A 125 21.92 -14.12 15.67
CA THR A 125 21.89 -15.35 14.86
C THR A 125 22.98 -15.33 13.78
N ASP A 126 23.26 -14.17 13.20
CA ASP A 126 24.26 -13.93 12.17
C ASP A 126 25.19 -12.79 12.62
N PRO A 127 26.23 -13.09 13.43
CA PRO A 127 27.16 -12.09 13.95
C PRO A 127 27.95 -11.33 12.90
N THR A 128 27.91 -11.81 11.65
CA THR A 128 28.60 -11.18 10.52
C THR A 128 27.69 -10.26 9.70
N PHE A 129 26.41 -10.15 10.07
CA PHE A 129 25.45 -9.26 9.42
C PHE A 129 25.74 -7.78 9.73
N GLU A 130 26.09 -7.05 8.67
CA GLU A 130 26.31 -5.61 8.70
C GLU A 130 25.26 -4.88 7.87
N LEU A 131 24.42 -4.08 8.53
CA LEU A 131 23.35 -3.31 7.88
C LEU A 131 23.87 -2.41 6.73
N PRO A 132 25.01 -1.70 6.87
CA PRO A 132 25.56 -0.90 5.77
C PRO A 132 25.97 -1.75 4.56
N ALA A 133 26.52 -2.94 4.79
CA ALA A 133 26.88 -3.87 3.72
C ALA A 133 25.62 -4.34 2.98
N PHE A 134 24.58 -4.74 3.72
CA PHE A 134 23.28 -5.09 3.15
C PHE A 134 22.70 -3.96 2.28
N LEU A 135 22.69 -2.71 2.76
CA LEU A 135 22.21 -1.57 1.97
C LEU A 135 23.03 -1.33 0.70
N GLY A 136 24.34 -1.59 0.73
CA GLY A 136 25.19 -1.60 -0.46
C GLY A 136 24.74 -2.62 -1.50
N ARG A 137 24.36 -3.83 -1.06
CA ARG A 137 23.81 -4.89 -1.94
C ARG A 137 22.43 -4.52 -2.49
N VAL A 138 21.57 -3.90 -1.67
CA VAL A 138 20.27 -3.37 -2.14
C VAL A 138 20.45 -2.33 -3.25
N LYS A 139 21.45 -1.46 -3.14
CA LYS A 139 21.80 -0.51 -4.20
C LYS A 139 22.15 -1.22 -5.51
N THR A 140 23.01 -2.23 -5.44
CA THR A 140 23.41 -3.06 -6.58
C THR A 140 22.20 -3.76 -7.21
N ALA A 141 21.35 -4.39 -6.39
CA ALA A 141 20.11 -5.04 -6.83
C ALA A 141 19.18 -4.05 -7.55
N PHE A 142 19.04 -2.84 -7.01
CA PHE A 142 18.25 -1.76 -7.61
C PHE A 142 18.78 -1.37 -8.99
N GLU A 143 20.07 -1.07 -9.10
CA GLU A 143 20.70 -0.69 -10.36
C GLU A 143 20.60 -1.81 -11.43
N LYS A 144 20.83 -3.07 -11.05
CA LYS A 144 20.68 -4.23 -11.94
C LYS A 144 19.24 -4.41 -12.43
N ILE A 145 18.24 -4.29 -11.55
CA ILE A 145 16.83 -4.43 -11.97
C ILE A 145 16.40 -3.33 -12.94
N GLN A 146 16.82 -2.08 -12.70
CA GLN A 146 16.49 -0.99 -13.62
C GLN A 146 17.16 -1.20 -14.99
N HIS A 147 18.40 -1.72 -15.02
CA HIS A 147 19.12 -2.08 -16.24
C HIS A 147 18.43 -3.24 -16.98
N ALA A 148 18.17 -4.36 -16.29
CA ALA A 148 17.47 -5.53 -16.81
C ALA A 148 16.10 -5.18 -17.41
N TRP A 149 15.32 -4.34 -16.72
CA TRP A 149 14.05 -3.83 -17.23
C TRP A 149 14.23 -3.00 -18.51
N SER A 150 15.21 -2.10 -18.53
CA SER A 150 15.51 -1.23 -19.68
C SER A 150 15.97 -2.02 -20.91
N GLU A 151 16.78 -3.07 -20.71
CA GLU A 151 17.26 -3.94 -21.78
C GLU A 151 16.25 -5.05 -22.15
N GLN A 152 15.16 -5.18 -21.40
CA GLN A 152 14.16 -6.24 -21.58
C GLN A 152 14.76 -7.66 -21.48
N ASP A 153 15.74 -7.82 -20.60
CA ASP A 153 16.47 -9.06 -20.29
C ASP A 153 16.62 -9.21 -18.77
N LEU A 154 15.98 -10.24 -18.21
CA LEU A 154 15.95 -10.48 -16.76
C LEU A 154 17.01 -11.48 -16.29
N HIS A 155 17.86 -11.99 -17.18
CA HIS A 155 18.83 -13.04 -16.87
C HIS A 155 19.73 -12.68 -15.69
N GLU A 156 20.21 -11.44 -15.64
CA GLU A 156 21.16 -10.97 -14.61
C GLU A 156 20.53 -10.79 -13.21
N VAL A 157 19.20 -10.69 -13.14
CA VAL A 157 18.47 -10.49 -11.88
C VAL A 157 17.74 -11.73 -11.38
N ARG A 158 17.65 -12.77 -12.21
CA ARG A 158 16.90 -14.00 -11.92
C ARG A 158 17.31 -14.67 -10.61
N SER A 159 18.58 -14.56 -10.23
CA SER A 159 19.18 -15.21 -9.06
C SER A 159 18.66 -14.69 -7.71
N PHE A 160 18.14 -13.46 -7.65
CA PHE A 160 17.80 -12.81 -6.37
C PHE A 160 16.38 -12.24 -6.33
N ILE A 161 15.58 -12.39 -7.38
CA ILE A 161 14.15 -12.02 -7.38
C ILE A 161 13.26 -13.25 -7.19
N SER A 162 12.12 -13.07 -6.54
CA SER A 162 11.07 -14.09 -6.46
C SER A 162 10.49 -14.39 -7.85
N ASP A 163 9.86 -15.55 -7.96
CA ASP A 163 9.15 -15.94 -9.18
C ASP A 163 7.99 -14.98 -9.50
N GLY A 164 7.29 -14.43 -8.50
CA GLY A 164 6.25 -13.43 -8.73
C GLY A 164 6.77 -12.14 -9.34
N ILE A 165 7.95 -11.64 -8.93
CA ILE A 165 8.59 -10.49 -9.59
C ILE A 165 9.04 -10.86 -11.00
N HIS A 166 9.68 -12.02 -11.17
CA HIS A 166 10.16 -12.47 -12.47
C HIS A 166 9.01 -12.63 -13.48
N GLU A 167 7.91 -13.27 -13.09
CA GLU A 167 6.73 -13.48 -13.92
C GLU A 167 6.08 -12.14 -14.29
N ARG A 168 5.92 -11.24 -13.30
CA ARG A 168 5.44 -9.87 -13.52
C ARG A 168 6.26 -9.17 -14.59
N PHE A 169 7.58 -9.11 -14.44
CA PHE A 169 8.44 -8.43 -15.39
C PHE A 169 8.43 -9.08 -16.77
N THR A 170 8.47 -10.40 -16.82
CA THR A 170 8.44 -11.16 -18.08
C THR A 170 7.18 -10.84 -18.87
N LEU A 171 6.02 -10.86 -18.22
CA LEU A 171 4.73 -10.58 -18.88
C LEU A 171 4.60 -9.11 -19.28
N GLN A 172 5.03 -8.17 -18.43
CA GLN A 172 5.05 -6.75 -18.80
C GLN A 172 5.98 -6.46 -19.98
N ILE A 173 7.19 -7.05 -20.00
CA ILE A 173 8.14 -6.94 -21.11
C ILE A 173 7.54 -7.54 -22.39
N ALA A 174 6.85 -8.68 -22.31
CA ALA A 174 6.17 -9.28 -23.45
C ALA A 174 5.07 -8.35 -24.01
N MET A 175 4.29 -7.71 -23.14
CA MET A 175 3.28 -6.70 -23.54
C MET A 175 3.95 -5.53 -24.26
N GLN A 176 5.02 -4.95 -23.70
CA GLN A 176 5.79 -3.87 -24.34
C GLN A 176 6.32 -4.29 -25.72
N LYS A 177 6.89 -5.49 -25.83
CA LYS A 177 7.39 -6.04 -27.11
C LYS A 177 6.27 -6.16 -28.14
N SER A 178 5.08 -6.58 -27.73
CA SER A 178 3.91 -6.68 -28.60
C SER A 178 3.39 -5.31 -29.08
N GLU A 179 3.54 -4.27 -28.25
CA GLU A 179 3.25 -2.88 -28.60
C GLU A 179 4.38 -2.24 -29.42
N GLY A 180 5.51 -2.94 -29.61
CA GLY A 180 6.66 -2.46 -30.34
C GLY A 180 7.43 -1.35 -29.61
N ILE A 181 7.39 -1.36 -28.28
CA ILE A 181 8.06 -0.39 -27.42
C ILE A 181 9.08 -1.08 -26.50
N ARG A 182 10.06 -0.30 -26.07
CA ARG A 182 10.98 -0.62 -24.99
C ARG A 182 10.99 0.54 -24.01
N ASN A 183 10.71 0.28 -22.75
CA ASN A 183 10.93 1.29 -21.72
C ASN A 183 12.44 1.44 -21.48
N VAL A 184 12.95 2.67 -21.50
CA VAL A 184 14.38 2.97 -21.38
C VAL A 184 14.60 3.76 -20.09
N MET A 185 15.48 3.23 -19.24
CA MET A 185 15.89 3.85 -17.98
C MET A 185 17.32 4.37 -18.11
N GLU A 186 17.50 5.68 -18.16
CA GLU A 186 18.81 6.34 -18.25
C GLU A 186 19.13 7.15 -17.00
N ARG A 187 20.43 7.29 -16.70
CA ARG A 187 20.92 8.12 -15.57
C ARG A 187 20.23 7.77 -14.24
N VAL A 188 20.05 6.48 -13.99
CA VAL A 188 19.52 5.98 -12.72
C VAL A 188 20.49 6.38 -11.60
N ALA A 189 19.99 7.07 -10.59
CA ALA A 189 20.77 7.54 -9.46
C ALA A 189 20.00 7.29 -8.16
N VAL A 190 20.58 6.49 -7.26
CA VAL A 190 20.05 6.29 -5.91
C VAL A 190 20.49 7.45 -5.01
N HIS A 191 19.54 8.12 -4.38
CA HIS A 191 19.77 9.27 -3.51
C HIS A 191 19.79 8.89 -2.04
N ASN A 192 18.89 7.99 -1.62
CA ASN A 192 18.79 7.54 -0.24
C ASN A 192 18.28 6.11 -0.16
N LEU A 193 18.85 5.35 0.77
CA LEU A 193 18.39 4.02 1.16
C LEU A 193 18.16 4.04 2.67
N GLU A 194 16.94 3.73 3.10
CA GLU A 194 16.56 3.75 4.51
C GLU A 194 15.78 2.50 4.87
N VAL A 195 16.15 1.82 5.97
CA VAL A 195 15.37 0.70 6.50
C VAL A 195 14.18 1.25 7.27
N VAL A 196 12.99 0.97 6.75
CA VAL A 196 11.72 1.50 7.28
C VAL A 196 10.96 0.50 8.15
N ALA A 197 11.23 -0.80 7.99
CA ALA A 197 10.69 -1.85 8.83
C ALA A 197 11.58 -3.10 8.77
N LEU A 198 11.59 -3.85 9.87
CA LEU A 198 12.37 -5.08 10.07
C LEU A 198 11.49 -6.07 10.83
N PHE A 199 11.32 -7.26 10.28
CA PHE A 199 10.57 -8.35 10.89
C PHE A 199 11.42 -9.61 10.94
N ALA A 200 11.25 -10.40 12.00
CA ALA A 200 11.83 -11.73 12.10
C ALA A 200 10.78 -12.64 12.74
N ASN A 201 10.31 -13.62 11.98
CA ASN A 201 9.37 -14.65 12.43
C ASN A 201 10.03 -16.04 12.27
N GLU A 202 9.25 -17.10 12.50
CA GLU A 202 9.77 -18.48 12.45
C GLU A 202 10.23 -18.90 11.05
N ASN A 203 9.72 -18.27 10.00
CA ASN A 203 9.94 -18.66 8.60
C ASN A 203 10.93 -17.74 7.88
N PHE A 204 10.91 -16.43 8.19
CA PHE A 204 11.66 -15.39 7.48
C PHE A 204 12.16 -14.26 8.39
N GLU A 205 13.36 -13.79 8.05
CA GLU A 205 13.82 -12.44 8.34
C GLU A 205 13.48 -11.56 7.14
N THR A 206 12.79 -10.43 7.38
CA THR A 206 12.31 -9.52 6.35
C THR A 206 12.84 -8.11 6.61
N ILE A 207 13.43 -7.49 5.59
CA ILE A 207 13.89 -6.10 5.63
C ILE A 207 13.17 -5.30 4.55
N HIS A 208 12.47 -4.25 4.98
CA HIS A 208 11.85 -3.30 4.08
C HIS A 208 12.71 -2.05 3.94
N VAL A 209 13.11 -1.76 2.71
CA VAL A 209 14.00 -0.66 2.37
C VAL A 209 13.29 0.36 1.51
N GLN A 210 13.23 1.60 1.97
CA GLN A 210 12.86 2.73 1.14
C GLN A 210 14.03 3.08 0.23
N VAL A 211 13.78 3.07 -1.08
CA VAL A 211 14.70 3.51 -2.12
C VAL A 211 14.20 4.81 -2.72
N LYS A 212 14.91 5.92 -2.46
CA LYS A 212 14.69 7.19 -3.15
C LYS A 212 15.67 7.30 -4.30
N ALA A 213 15.17 7.41 -5.51
CA ALA A 213 16.00 7.46 -6.71
C ALA A 213 15.51 8.51 -7.70
N SER A 214 16.33 8.82 -8.70
CA SER A 214 15.91 9.48 -9.91
C SER A 214 16.35 8.71 -11.14
N ALA A 215 15.58 8.86 -12.20
CA ALA A 215 15.92 8.31 -13.51
C ALA A 215 15.32 9.19 -14.61
N VAL A 216 15.88 9.07 -15.80
CA VAL A 216 15.24 9.50 -17.04
C VAL A 216 14.53 8.31 -17.65
N ASP A 217 13.23 8.41 -17.75
CA ASP A 217 12.35 7.33 -18.16
C ASP A 217 11.60 7.75 -19.42
N TYR A 218 11.73 6.95 -20.48
CA TYR A 218 10.99 7.14 -21.72
C TYR A 218 10.83 5.84 -22.49
N ASN A 219 9.79 5.74 -23.31
CA ASN A 219 9.61 4.64 -24.25
C ASN A 219 10.37 4.92 -25.55
N ALA A 220 11.09 3.93 -26.06
CA ALA A 220 11.68 3.93 -27.39
C ALA A 220 10.93 2.94 -28.28
N ASN A 221 10.85 3.25 -29.58
CA ASN A 221 10.36 2.30 -30.56
C ASN A 221 11.35 1.12 -30.66
N LEU A 222 10.86 -0.10 -30.45
CA LEU A 222 11.68 -1.30 -30.32
C LEU A 222 12.54 -1.59 -31.57
N LYS A 223 12.05 -1.25 -32.77
CA LYS A 223 12.77 -1.52 -34.04
C LYS A 223 13.79 -0.44 -34.39
N THR A 224 13.47 0.81 -34.12
CA THR A 224 14.27 1.95 -34.60
C THR A 224 15.13 2.58 -33.52
N GLY A 225 14.90 2.25 -32.25
CA GLY A 225 15.51 2.91 -31.08
C GLY A 225 15.09 4.37 -30.91
N LYS A 226 14.22 4.90 -31.78
CA LYS A 226 13.77 6.29 -31.69
C LYS A 226 12.87 6.47 -30.49
N ARG A 227 13.16 7.51 -29.70
CA ARG A 227 12.32 7.93 -28.58
C ARG A 227 10.89 8.20 -29.06
N ILE A 228 9.94 7.70 -28.29
CA ILE A 228 8.52 8.02 -28.33
C ILE A 228 8.32 9.01 -27.18
N GLY A 229 7.56 10.10 -27.39
CA GLY A 229 7.24 11.14 -26.40
C GLY A 229 8.42 11.89 -25.77
N GLU A 230 8.16 12.47 -24.60
CA GLU A 230 9.06 13.39 -23.92
C GLU A 230 10.06 12.67 -23.01
N LYS A 231 11.25 13.27 -22.87
CA LYS A 231 12.30 12.78 -21.99
C LYS A 231 12.31 13.64 -20.74
N SER A 232 11.84 13.12 -19.63
CA SER A 232 11.86 13.83 -18.35
C SER A 232 12.70 13.08 -17.32
N THR A 233 13.50 13.83 -16.56
CA THR A 233 14.08 13.31 -15.32
C THR A 233 13.00 13.39 -14.25
N SER A 234 12.82 12.33 -13.48
CA SER A 234 11.89 12.36 -12.34
C SER A 234 12.52 11.66 -11.14
N THR A 235 12.18 12.17 -9.96
CA THR A 235 12.47 11.55 -8.68
C THR A 235 11.30 10.68 -8.25
N PHE A 236 11.59 9.53 -7.65
CA PHE A 236 10.57 8.61 -7.16
C PHE A 236 11.06 7.86 -5.92
N THR A 237 10.10 7.30 -5.20
CA THR A 237 10.34 6.51 -3.98
C THR A 237 9.66 5.16 -4.14
N GLU A 238 10.41 4.08 -3.92
CA GLU A 238 9.92 2.72 -3.87
C GLU A 238 10.28 2.07 -2.53
N TYR A 239 9.55 1.03 -2.16
CA TYR A 239 9.74 0.25 -0.94
C TYR A 239 9.95 -1.20 -1.33
N TRP A 240 11.14 -1.71 -1.06
CA TRP A 240 11.59 -3.03 -1.49
C TRP A 240 11.65 -3.96 -0.29
N SER A 241 10.95 -5.10 -0.38
CA SER A 241 10.91 -6.12 0.69
C SER A 241 11.85 -7.27 0.33
N PHE A 242 12.89 -7.44 1.14
CA PHE A 242 13.83 -8.54 1.02
C PHE A 242 13.58 -9.57 2.12
N HIS A 243 13.67 -10.85 1.77
CA HIS A 243 13.45 -11.96 2.68
C HIS A 243 14.62 -12.94 2.64
N ARG A 244 14.97 -13.50 3.78
CA ARG A 244 15.82 -14.70 3.91
C ARG A 244 15.30 -15.58 5.04
N ARG A 245 15.68 -16.86 5.06
CA ARG A 245 15.33 -17.77 6.15
C ARG A 245 16.11 -17.43 7.42
N PRO A 246 15.53 -17.62 8.62
CA PRO A 246 16.27 -17.53 9.87
C PRO A 246 17.44 -18.51 9.87
N GLY A 247 18.60 -18.05 10.35
CA GLY A 247 19.82 -18.85 10.39
C GLY A 247 20.68 -18.81 9.11
N ALA A 248 20.22 -18.13 8.05
CA ALA A 248 21.08 -17.84 6.91
C ALA A 248 22.21 -16.88 7.30
N GLU A 249 23.46 -17.26 7.04
CA GLU A 249 24.65 -16.47 7.38
C GLU A 249 24.96 -15.42 6.30
N SER A 250 25.49 -14.26 6.72
CA SER A 250 25.90 -13.21 5.79
C SER A 250 27.16 -13.62 5.02
N ILE A 251 27.09 -13.46 3.70
CA ILE A 251 28.17 -13.81 2.79
C ILE A 251 29.26 -12.74 2.87
N GLN A 252 30.50 -13.14 3.16
CA GLN A 252 31.68 -12.26 3.24
C GLN A 252 32.26 -11.86 1.85
N GLY A 253 31.53 -12.16 0.78
CA GLY A 253 31.93 -11.96 -0.61
C GLY A 253 30.71 -11.85 -1.54
N ASP A 254 30.88 -12.18 -2.81
CA ASP A 254 29.80 -12.08 -3.80
C ASP A 254 28.72 -13.16 -3.57
N GLY A 255 27.47 -12.74 -3.45
CA GLY A 255 26.30 -13.61 -3.34
C GLY A 255 25.43 -13.58 -4.59
N ALA A 256 24.16 -13.96 -4.44
CA ALA A 256 23.22 -14.08 -5.55
C ALA A 256 22.98 -12.74 -6.26
N ILE A 257 22.96 -11.63 -5.49
CA ILE A 257 22.81 -10.26 -6.02
C ILE A 257 24.02 -9.86 -6.86
N GLU A 258 25.23 -10.26 -6.46
CA GLU A 258 26.47 -9.90 -7.13
C GLU A 258 26.72 -10.78 -8.38
N GLY A 259 26.17 -12.00 -8.40
CA GLY A 259 26.20 -12.92 -9.55
C GLY A 259 26.82 -14.27 -9.24
N ASN A 260 27.04 -14.61 -7.97
CA ASN A 260 27.68 -15.84 -7.53
C ASN A 260 26.70 -16.69 -6.73
N CYS A 261 26.91 -18.01 -6.76
CA CYS A 261 26.09 -18.91 -5.96
C CYS A 261 26.42 -18.70 -4.48
N PRO A 262 25.44 -18.33 -3.64
CA PRO A 262 25.69 -18.09 -2.22
C PRO A 262 26.13 -19.36 -1.46
N ARG A 263 25.85 -20.55 -2.00
CA ARG A 263 26.23 -21.85 -1.40
C ARG A 263 27.63 -22.33 -1.78
N CYS A 264 28.03 -22.19 -3.05
CA CYS A 264 29.30 -22.78 -3.55
C CYS A 264 30.27 -21.78 -4.19
N GLY A 265 29.90 -20.50 -4.29
CA GLY A 265 30.73 -19.43 -4.85
C GLY A 265 30.87 -19.41 -6.37
N SER A 266 30.35 -20.40 -7.11
CA SER A 266 30.47 -20.44 -8.57
C SER A 266 29.69 -19.29 -9.23
N LEU A 267 30.23 -18.75 -10.33
CA LEU A 267 29.53 -17.75 -11.15
C LEU A 267 28.19 -18.30 -11.65
N LEU A 268 27.11 -17.56 -11.42
CA LEU A 268 25.76 -17.92 -11.84
C LEU A 268 25.55 -17.59 -13.31
N LYS A 269 25.16 -18.60 -14.09
CA LYS A 269 24.70 -18.48 -15.49
C LYS A 269 23.25 -18.95 -15.58
N ILE A 270 22.37 -18.38 -14.75
CA ILE A 270 21.08 -19.02 -14.49
C ILE A 270 20.10 -18.80 -15.64
N VAL A 271 19.74 -19.91 -16.29
CA VAL A 271 18.55 -20.04 -17.14
C VAL A 271 17.35 -20.45 -16.28
N ASP A 272 16.27 -19.67 -16.41
CA ASP A 272 14.87 -19.79 -15.95
C ASP A 272 14.54 -20.23 -14.50
N LYS A 273 15.22 -21.22 -13.91
CA LYS A 273 14.79 -21.84 -12.64
C LYS A 273 15.43 -21.28 -11.35
N ALA A 274 16.30 -20.29 -11.42
CA ALA A 274 17.07 -19.85 -10.24
C ALA A 274 17.85 -21.00 -9.56
N GLU A 275 18.32 -21.98 -10.34
CA GLU A 275 19.10 -23.12 -9.85
C GLU A 275 20.58 -22.97 -10.25
N CYS A 276 21.49 -23.20 -9.31
CA CYS A 276 22.92 -23.19 -9.59
C CYS A 276 23.35 -24.44 -10.35
N GLN A 277 23.90 -24.27 -11.56
CA GLN A 277 24.38 -25.36 -12.41
C GLN A 277 25.52 -26.19 -11.80
N SER A 278 26.26 -25.65 -10.82
CA SER A 278 27.41 -26.31 -10.21
C SER A 278 27.03 -27.19 -9.02
N CYS A 279 26.10 -26.75 -8.17
CA CYS A 279 25.77 -27.43 -6.91
C CYS A 279 24.27 -27.75 -6.73
N GLY A 280 23.41 -27.38 -7.69
CA GLY A 280 21.97 -27.62 -7.65
C GLY A 280 21.20 -26.79 -6.62
N ALA A 281 21.83 -25.77 -6.03
CA ALA A 281 21.15 -24.92 -5.04
C ALA A 281 20.08 -24.05 -5.71
N GLN A 282 18.87 -24.03 -5.15
CA GLN A 282 17.85 -23.03 -5.45
C GLN A 282 18.29 -21.69 -4.85
N VAL A 283 18.83 -20.78 -5.65
CA VAL A 283 19.49 -19.57 -5.13
C VAL A 283 18.51 -18.48 -4.68
N ASN A 284 17.26 -18.52 -5.14
CA ASN A 284 16.20 -17.59 -4.72
C ASN A 284 15.26 -18.19 -3.64
N SER A 285 15.69 -19.23 -2.90
CA SER A 285 14.88 -19.87 -1.85
C SER A 285 14.84 -19.08 -0.53
N GLY A 286 15.73 -18.11 -0.36
CA GLY A 286 15.97 -17.40 0.90
C GLY A 286 16.86 -18.18 1.88
N GLU A 287 17.21 -19.45 1.60
CA GLU A 287 18.02 -20.28 2.49
C GLU A 287 19.47 -19.79 2.59
N PHE A 288 20.00 -19.24 1.50
CA PHE A 288 21.43 -18.91 1.39
C PHE A 288 21.70 -17.40 1.27
N ASP A 289 20.71 -16.61 0.85
CA ASP A 289 20.88 -15.18 0.59
C ASP A 289 19.53 -14.45 0.57
N TRP A 290 19.58 -13.11 0.52
CA TRP A 290 18.41 -12.24 0.43
C TRP A 290 17.72 -12.33 -0.93
N VAL A 291 16.39 -12.49 -0.89
CA VAL A 291 15.51 -12.54 -2.07
C VAL A 291 14.60 -11.32 -2.06
N LEU A 292 14.56 -10.56 -3.14
CA LEU A 292 13.58 -9.50 -3.36
C LEU A 292 12.26 -10.13 -3.77
N ALA A 293 11.21 -9.96 -2.97
CA ALA A 293 9.88 -10.50 -3.27
C ALA A 293 8.81 -9.43 -3.53
N GLU A 294 9.00 -8.20 -3.06
CA GLU A 294 8.04 -7.12 -3.28
C GLU A 294 8.71 -5.80 -3.68
N ILE A 295 8.03 -5.07 -4.57
CA ILE A 295 8.35 -3.70 -4.94
C ILE A 295 7.05 -2.89 -4.81
N THR A 296 6.95 -2.09 -3.76
CA THR A 296 5.76 -1.33 -3.40
C THR A 296 5.99 0.17 -3.60
N GLN A 297 4.97 0.89 -4.06
CA GLN A 297 5.05 2.34 -4.28
C GLN A 297 4.81 3.12 -3.00
N GLU A 298 5.36 4.33 -2.90
CA GLU A 298 5.24 5.17 -1.71
C GLU A 298 3.80 5.44 -1.26
N GLN A 299 2.87 5.56 -2.20
CA GLN A 299 1.47 5.86 -1.92
C GLN A 299 0.73 4.67 -1.31
N GLU A 300 1.23 3.45 -1.53
CA GLU A 300 0.65 2.20 -1.04
C GLU A 300 1.40 1.64 0.16
N TRP A 301 2.61 2.14 0.41
CA TRP A 301 3.41 1.73 1.54
C TRP A 301 2.72 2.06 2.86
N ASN A 302 2.51 1.01 3.63
CA ASN A 302 2.17 1.05 5.04
C ASN A 302 3.00 -0.04 5.71
N VAL A 303 3.22 0.11 7.01
CA VAL A 303 3.95 -0.92 7.76
C VAL A 303 3.08 -2.19 7.77
N PRO A 304 3.59 -3.34 7.29
CA PRO A 304 2.85 -4.60 7.30
C PRO A 304 2.27 -4.90 8.68
N GLN A 305 1.03 -5.41 8.71
CA GLN A 305 0.35 -5.77 9.95
C GLN A 305 0.91 -7.07 10.52
N ASN A 306 0.60 -7.33 11.79
CA ASN A 306 0.99 -8.56 12.46
C ASN A 306 0.19 -9.74 11.88
N GLU A 307 0.87 -10.78 11.38
CA GLU A 307 0.26 -11.94 10.70
C GLU A 307 -0.85 -12.61 11.54
N TYR A 308 -0.75 -12.54 12.86
CA TYR A 308 -1.68 -13.14 13.83
C TYR A 308 -3.08 -12.53 13.86
N LEU A 309 -3.32 -11.45 13.10
CA LEU A 309 -4.63 -10.79 13.05
C LEU A 309 -5.54 -11.29 11.93
N ILE A 310 -5.06 -12.21 11.07
CA ILE A 310 -5.86 -12.76 9.97
C ILE A 310 -6.81 -13.83 10.52
N PRO A 311 -8.15 -13.66 10.42
CA PRO A 311 -9.09 -14.67 10.89
C PRO A 311 -8.86 -16.03 10.21
N GLY A 312 -8.83 -17.10 11.01
CA GLY A 312 -8.68 -18.48 10.54
C GLY A 312 -7.23 -18.93 10.20
N ILE A 313 -6.26 -18.02 10.14
CA ILE A 313 -4.88 -18.38 9.75
C ILE A 313 -4.22 -19.36 10.72
N THR A 314 -4.54 -19.27 12.01
CA THR A 314 -3.95 -20.13 13.05
C THR A 314 -4.35 -21.59 12.85
N GLU A 315 -5.63 -21.85 12.58
CA GLU A 315 -6.15 -23.20 12.33
C GLU A 315 -5.50 -23.82 11.08
N LEU A 316 -5.38 -23.04 10.01
CA LEU A 316 -4.70 -23.51 8.80
C LEU A 316 -3.21 -23.78 9.03
N LYS A 317 -2.51 -22.94 9.80
CA LYS A 317 -1.08 -23.15 10.15
C LYS A 317 -0.85 -24.37 11.05
N GLU A 318 -1.81 -24.72 11.90
CA GLU A 318 -1.73 -25.94 12.71
C GLU A 318 -1.76 -27.20 11.83
N ASN A 319 -2.56 -27.19 10.76
CA ASN A 319 -2.64 -28.25 9.78
C ASN A 319 -1.48 -28.23 8.76
N ASP A 320 -1.07 -27.04 8.32
CA ASP A 320 0.02 -26.80 7.36
C ASP A 320 1.09 -25.90 7.97
N ARG A 321 2.06 -26.52 8.63
CA ARG A 321 3.18 -25.79 9.25
C ARG A 321 4.11 -25.13 8.23
N GLY A 322 4.08 -25.58 6.97
CA GLY A 322 4.87 -25.02 5.88
C GLY A 322 4.27 -23.74 5.30
N LEU A 323 3.04 -23.37 5.70
CA LEU A 323 2.33 -22.23 5.14
C LEU A 323 3.07 -20.91 5.41
N SER A 324 3.35 -20.19 4.33
CA SER A 324 3.93 -18.85 4.36
C SER A 324 3.00 -17.85 3.69
N ILE A 325 2.82 -16.69 4.32
CA ILE A 325 2.09 -15.56 3.72
C ILE A 325 2.83 -15.04 2.49
N GLN A 326 4.16 -15.01 2.54
CA GLN A 326 5.01 -14.57 1.43
C GLN A 326 4.79 -15.44 0.19
N HIS A 327 4.59 -16.76 0.37
CA HIS A 327 4.25 -17.65 -0.74
C HIS A 327 2.89 -17.29 -1.37
N LEU A 328 1.88 -17.03 -0.54
CA LEU A 328 0.54 -16.64 -1.01
C LEU A 328 0.55 -15.29 -1.73
N GLU A 329 1.29 -14.31 -1.22
CA GLU A 329 1.45 -13.00 -1.86
C GLU A 329 2.15 -13.11 -3.22
N ASP A 330 3.24 -13.89 -3.30
CA ASP A 330 3.97 -14.16 -4.54
C ASP A 330 3.06 -14.89 -5.55
N ARG A 331 2.32 -15.91 -5.09
CA ARG A 331 1.38 -16.70 -5.89
C ARG A 331 0.21 -15.86 -6.42
N VAL A 332 -0.37 -14.98 -5.61
CA VAL A 332 -1.43 -14.05 -6.05
C VAL A 332 -0.91 -13.03 -7.04
N SER A 333 0.34 -12.58 -6.90
CA SER A 333 1.00 -11.72 -7.89
C SER A 333 1.11 -12.43 -9.25
N VAL A 334 1.57 -13.69 -9.27
CA VAL A 334 1.58 -14.53 -10.49
C VAL A 334 0.17 -14.63 -11.09
N MET A 335 -0.84 -14.89 -10.26
CA MET A 335 -2.23 -14.98 -10.70
C MET A 335 -2.70 -13.69 -11.38
N PHE A 336 -2.49 -12.55 -10.73
CA PHE A 336 -2.86 -11.23 -11.26
C PHE A 336 -2.25 -10.99 -12.65
N TRP A 337 -0.94 -11.20 -12.80
CA TRP A 337 -0.24 -10.88 -14.05
C TRP A 337 -0.62 -11.81 -15.21
N ARG A 338 -0.90 -13.07 -14.90
CA ARG A 338 -1.42 -14.05 -15.86
C ARG A 338 -2.83 -13.72 -16.31
N LEU A 339 -3.72 -13.29 -15.42
CA LEU A 339 -5.05 -12.79 -15.82
C LEU A 339 -4.92 -11.55 -16.71
N LYS A 340 -4.05 -10.60 -16.36
CA LYS A 340 -3.80 -9.41 -17.20
C LYS A 340 -3.26 -9.77 -18.57
N SER A 341 -2.42 -10.80 -18.65
CA SER A 341 -1.91 -11.33 -19.93
C SER A 341 -3.01 -12.01 -20.74
N ALA A 342 -3.88 -12.78 -20.10
CA ALA A 342 -5.04 -13.38 -20.74
C ALA A 342 -5.97 -12.32 -21.34
N GLU A 343 -6.25 -11.24 -20.61
CA GLU A 343 -7.01 -10.08 -21.11
C GLU A 343 -6.28 -9.39 -22.28
N PHE A 344 -4.99 -9.12 -22.12
CA PHE A 344 -4.20 -8.35 -23.10
C PHE A 344 -4.06 -9.07 -24.45
N TYR A 345 -3.74 -10.37 -24.42
CA TYR A 345 -3.57 -11.22 -25.59
C TYR A 345 -4.86 -11.88 -26.07
N ASN A 346 -5.94 -11.79 -25.27
CA ASN A 346 -7.18 -12.54 -25.48
C ASN A 346 -6.90 -14.05 -25.64
N ASP A 347 -6.10 -14.59 -24.72
CA ASP A 347 -5.63 -15.97 -24.72
C ASP A 347 -5.79 -16.58 -23.33
N LEU A 348 -6.70 -17.55 -23.21
CA LEU A 348 -7.03 -18.17 -21.93
C LEU A 348 -5.89 -19.04 -21.38
N SER A 349 -4.94 -19.47 -22.21
CA SER A 349 -3.83 -20.34 -21.79
C SER A 349 -2.92 -19.72 -20.70
N TYR A 350 -2.96 -18.40 -20.54
CA TYR A 350 -2.29 -17.73 -19.41
C TYR A 350 -2.99 -18.00 -18.06
N ALA A 351 -4.32 -18.11 -18.06
CA ALA A 351 -5.16 -18.29 -16.86
C ALA A 351 -5.39 -19.78 -16.51
N GLU A 352 -5.49 -20.66 -17.51
CA GLU A 352 -5.75 -22.10 -17.32
C GLU A 352 -4.84 -22.81 -16.28
N PRO A 353 -3.53 -22.51 -16.17
CA PRO A 353 -2.67 -23.18 -15.19
C PRO A 353 -2.86 -22.74 -13.74
N ILE A 354 -3.48 -21.58 -13.51
CA ILE A 354 -3.52 -20.92 -12.20
C ILE A 354 -4.92 -20.87 -11.60
N ALA A 355 -5.96 -21.18 -12.37
CA ALA A 355 -7.34 -20.98 -12.00
C ALA A 355 -8.20 -22.19 -12.32
N THR A 356 -9.25 -22.43 -11.53
CA THR A 356 -10.16 -23.56 -11.70
C THR A 356 -10.81 -23.55 -13.09
N PRO A 357 -11.19 -24.73 -13.63
CA PRO A 357 -11.94 -24.81 -14.89
C PRO A 357 -13.20 -23.94 -14.89
N GLU A 358 -13.93 -23.93 -13.78
CA GLU A 358 -15.16 -23.15 -13.58
C GLU A 358 -14.89 -21.64 -13.67
N PHE A 359 -13.82 -21.18 -13.02
CA PHE A 359 -13.38 -19.79 -13.15
C PHE A 359 -13.01 -19.47 -14.59
N CYS A 360 -12.23 -20.34 -15.25
CA CYS A 360 -11.78 -20.13 -16.62
C CYS A 360 -12.94 -20.02 -17.61
N ASP A 361 -13.99 -20.82 -17.44
CA ASP A 361 -15.20 -20.75 -18.28
C ASP A 361 -15.98 -19.45 -18.05
N SER A 362 -16.12 -18.99 -16.80
CA SER A 362 -16.72 -17.69 -16.48
C SER A 362 -15.89 -16.53 -17.05
N PHE A 363 -14.57 -16.56 -16.83
CA PHE A 363 -13.63 -15.55 -17.28
C PHE A 363 -13.59 -15.43 -18.81
N ARG A 364 -13.65 -16.57 -19.53
CA ARG A 364 -13.74 -16.59 -21.00
C ARG A 364 -14.92 -15.76 -21.53
N ASN A 365 -16.06 -15.76 -20.84
CA ASN A 365 -17.23 -14.98 -21.24
C ASN A 365 -17.04 -13.48 -21.04
N GLY A 366 -16.15 -13.07 -20.13
CA GLY A 366 -15.78 -11.68 -19.88
C GLY A 366 -14.66 -11.15 -20.77
N LEU A 367 -13.92 -12.03 -21.48
CA LEU A 367 -12.84 -11.62 -22.37
C LEU A 367 -13.38 -10.86 -23.58
N ASN A 368 -12.89 -9.64 -23.78
CA ASN A 368 -13.19 -8.84 -24.95
C ASN A 368 -11.91 -8.62 -25.78
N PRO A 369 -11.82 -9.15 -27.02
CA PRO A 369 -10.61 -9.07 -27.83
C PRO A 369 -10.25 -7.64 -28.26
N LYS A 370 -11.17 -6.69 -28.12
CA LYS A 370 -10.90 -5.28 -28.37
C LYS A 370 -10.39 -4.55 -27.13
N GLU A 371 -10.63 -5.04 -25.92
CA GLU A 371 -10.28 -4.33 -24.70
C GLU A 371 -9.01 -4.89 -24.06
N PHE A 372 -8.23 -4.03 -23.41
CA PHE A 372 -7.08 -4.47 -22.62
C PHE A 372 -6.72 -3.42 -21.56
N TRP A 373 -6.06 -3.88 -20.50
CA TRP A 373 -5.50 -3.01 -19.48
C TRP A 373 -4.10 -2.56 -19.88
N LYS A 374 -3.92 -1.24 -19.98
CA LYS A 374 -2.63 -0.60 -20.20
C LYS A 374 -2.02 -0.15 -18.88
N ASP A 375 -0.69 -0.32 -18.77
CA ASP A 375 0.14 0.05 -17.62
C ASP A 375 -0.41 -0.45 -16.27
N PRO A 376 -0.89 -1.73 -16.17
CA PRO A 376 -1.33 -2.24 -14.89
C PRO A 376 -0.18 -2.21 -13.88
N ALA A 377 -0.48 -1.93 -12.62
CA ALA A 377 0.49 -1.96 -11.53
C ALA A 377 -0.17 -2.47 -10.26
N VAL A 378 0.41 -3.51 -9.64
CA VAL A 378 -0.03 -4.00 -8.33
C VAL A 378 0.52 -3.05 -7.28
N GLY A 379 -0.37 -2.48 -6.46
CA GLY A 379 -0.02 -1.61 -5.35
C GLY A 379 0.14 -2.38 -4.05
N LYS A 380 -0.80 -3.26 -3.73
CA LYS A 380 -0.77 -4.06 -2.49
C LYS A 380 -1.52 -5.38 -2.63
N VAL A 381 -0.97 -6.43 -2.02
CA VAL A 381 -1.63 -7.72 -1.82
C VAL A 381 -1.78 -7.91 -0.31
N GLU A 382 -2.99 -8.17 0.19
CA GLU A 382 -3.25 -8.36 1.62
C GLU A 382 -4.18 -9.55 1.82
N MET A 383 -3.79 -10.50 2.66
CA MET A 383 -4.70 -11.55 3.08
C MET A 383 -5.84 -10.96 3.93
N MET A 384 -7.07 -11.41 3.68
CA MET A 384 -8.25 -10.97 4.41
C MET A 384 -8.62 -11.96 5.51
N ASP A 385 -8.85 -13.21 5.12
CA ASP A 385 -9.30 -14.28 5.99
C ASP A 385 -9.02 -15.64 5.35
N VAL A 386 -9.08 -16.65 6.21
CA VAL A 386 -8.93 -18.06 5.87
C VAL A 386 -10.14 -18.81 6.39
N LYS A 387 -10.67 -19.70 5.55
CA LYS A 387 -11.64 -20.70 5.95
C LYS A 387 -11.05 -22.08 5.70
N THR A 388 -10.69 -22.75 6.77
CA THR A 388 -10.22 -24.13 6.74
C THR A 388 -11.37 -25.04 6.30
N GLY A 389 -11.07 -25.93 5.35
CA GLY A 389 -11.99 -26.95 4.86
C GLY A 389 -12.01 -28.18 5.74
N ASP A 390 -12.49 -29.28 5.19
CA ASP A 390 -12.47 -30.62 5.78
C ASP A 390 -12.12 -31.65 4.70
N ASN A 391 -12.23 -32.95 4.99
CA ASN A 391 -11.89 -33.99 4.01
C ASN A 391 -12.73 -33.95 2.71
N ASN A 392 -13.85 -33.24 2.68
CA ASN A 392 -14.75 -33.14 1.53
C ASN A 392 -14.83 -31.72 0.95
N THR A 393 -14.20 -30.74 1.61
CA THR A 393 -14.26 -29.32 1.23
C THR A 393 -12.87 -28.71 1.21
N PRO A 394 -12.50 -27.94 0.17
CA PRO A 394 -11.18 -27.34 0.10
C PRO A 394 -11.00 -26.24 1.15
N ASP A 395 -9.75 -26.00 1.55
CA ASP A 395 -9.38 -24.78 2.23
C ASP A 395 -9.59 -23.59 1.28
N ARG A 396 -9.99 -22.44 1.84
CA ARG A 396 -10.28 -21.24 1.08
C ARG A 396 -9.62 -20.03 1.71
N ILE A 397 -8.91 -19.24 0.90
CA ILE A 397 -8.28 -18.00 1.33
C ILE A 397 -8.81 -16.85 0.49
N ARG A 398 -9.11 -15.72 1.13
CA ARG A 398 -9.44 -14.48 0.43
C ARG A 398 -8.30 -13.50 0.54
N VAL A 399 -7.89 -12.96 -0.60
CA VAL A 399 -6.77 -12.02 -0.73
C VAL A 399 -7.24 -10.77 -1.44
N LYS A 400 -7.05 -9.63 -0.82
CA LYS A 400 -7.35 -8.32 -1.37
C LYS A 400 -6.17 -7.84 -2.21
N VAL A 401 -6.41 -7.59 -3.49
CA VAL A 401 -5.43 -7.07 -4.44
C VAL A 401 -5.84 -5.67 -4.84
N ARG A 402 -5.02 -4.68 -4.46
CA ARG A 402 -5.14 -3.29 -4.87
C ARG A 402 -4.17 -3.02 -6.01
N TRP A 403 -4.68 -2.51 -7.13
CA TRP A 403 -3.91 -2.33 -8.36
C TRP A 403 -4.45 -1.15 -9.15
N SER A 404 -3.65 -0.54 -10.02
CA SER A 404 -4.12 0.49 -10.95
C SER A 404 -3.97 0.04 -12.39
N GLY A 405 -4.70 0.68 -13.29
CA GLY A 405 -4.52 0.53 -14.73
C GLY A 405 -5.47 1.42 -15.52
N SER A 406 -5.21 1.55 -16.81
CA SER A 406 -6.08 2.25 -17.76
C SER A 406 -6.75 1.23 -18.68
N LEU A 407 -8.06 1.27 -18.84
CA LEU A 407 -8.77 0.38 -19.76
C LEU A 407 -8.83 1.03 -21.15
N LEU A 408 -8.26 0.34 -22.14
CA LEU A 408 -8.21 0.81 -23.52
C LEU A 408 -8.95 -0.16 -24.46
N GLU A 409 -9.50 0.39 -25.52
CA GLU A 409 -10.07 -0.34 -26.64
C GLU A 409 -9.18 -0.18 -27.89
N LYS A 410 -8.88 -1.30 -28.55
CA LYS A 410 -8.20 -1.41 -29.83
C LYS A 410 -9.20 -1.06 -30.95
N ILE A 411 -9.08 0.14 -31.52
CA ILE A 411 -9.86 0.52 -32.72
C ILE A 411 -9.24 -0.15 -33.95
N ASN A 412 -7.92 -0.09 -34.07
CA ASN A 412 -7.13 -0.77 -35.08
C ASN A 412 -5.70 -1.02 -34.57
N ARG A 413 -4.83 -1.63 -35.40
CA ARG A 413 -3.44 -1.95 -35.05
C ARG A 413 -2.58 -0.78 -34.55
N LYS A 414 -2.96 0.48 -34.82
CA LYS A 414 -2.17 1.68 -34.48
C LYS A 414 -2.90 2.68 -33.59
N ARG A 415 -4.21 2.53 -33.40
CA ARG A 415 -5.05 3.48 -32.68
C ARG A 415 -5.83 2.77 -31.59
N THR A 416 -5.70 3.31 -30.39
CA THR A 416 -6.45 2.91 -29.20
C THR A 416 -7.32 4.06 -28.73
N ARG A 417 -8.40 3.72 -28.04
CA ARG A 417 -9.28 4.67 -27.35
C ARG A 417 -9.27 4.35 -25.88
N VAL A 418 -9.10 5.36 -25.03
CA VAL A 418 -9.23 5.20 -23.58
C VAL A 418 -10.71 5.06 -23.25
N LEU A 419 -11.11 3.91 -22.71
CA LEU A 419 -12.46 3.68 -22.18
C LEU A 419 -12.54 4.15 -20.72
N ARG A 420 -11.48 3.86 -19.95
CA ARG A 420 -11.32 4.31 -18.58
C ARG A 420 -9.90 4.80 -18.39
N GLY A 421 -9.77 6.03 -17.90
CA GLY A 421 -8.49 6.58 -17.49
C GLY A 421 -7.87 5.78 -16.35
N GLN A 422 -6.65 6.15 -15.99
CA GLN A 422 -5.92 5.53 -14.89
C GLN A 422 -6.71 5.65 -13.59
N ALA A 423 -7.05 4.51 -13.00
CA ALA A 423 -7.77 4.42 -11.74
C ALA A 423 -7.20 3.31 -10.89
N ILE A 424 -7.45 3.38 -9.57
CA ILE A 424 -7.11 2.32 -8.64
C ILE A 424 -8.34 1.45 -8.43
N PHE A 425 -8.13 0.14 -8.48
CA PHE A 425 -9.08 -0.92 -8.29
C PHE A 425 -8.71 -1.73 -7.06
N THR A 426 -9.71 -2.35 -6.44
CA THR A 426 -9.49 -3.30 -5.36
C THR A 426 -10.37 -4.50 -5.61
N HIS A 427 -9.73 -5.65 -5.82
CA HIS A 427 -10.41 -6.93 -6.08
C HIS A 427 -10.10 -7.90 -4.95
N VAL A 428 -11.01 -8.84 -4.72
CA VAL A 428 -10.81 -9.98 -3.83
C VAL A 428 -10.59 -11.19 -4.70
N TYR A 429 -9.44 -11.82 -4.51
CA TYR A 429 -9.07 -13.09 -5.10
C TYR A 429 -9.42 -14.17 -4.09
N THR A 430 -10.27 -15.12 -4.48
CA THR A 430 -10.58 -16.28 -3.66
C THR A 430 -9.78 -17.46 -4.18
N LEU A 431 -8.90 -18.00 -3.34
CA LEU A 431 -8.03 -19.12 -3.65
C LEU A 431 -8.54 -20.36 -2.94
N ILE A 432 -8.37 -21.52 -3.57
CA ILE A 432 -8.69 -22.83 -2.98
C ILE A 432 -7.51 -23.78 -3.07
N ARG A 433 -7.45 -24.71 -2.12
CA ARG A 433 -6.50 -25.83 -2.07
C ARG A 433 -7.14 -27.02 -1.34
N ASP A 434 -6.77 -28.25 -1.69
CA ASP A 434 -7.24 -29.42 -0.96
C ASP A 434 -6.77 -29.38 0.51
N HIS A 435 -7.67 -29.70 1.46
CA HIS A 435 -7.49 -29.46 2.90
C HIS A 435 -6.21 -30.06 3.52
N ASN A 436 -5.72 -31.19 2.99
CA ASN A 436 -4.54 -31.88 3.57
C ASN A 436 -3.24 -31.60 2.83
N VAL A 437 -3.23 -30.69 1.85
CA VAL A 437 -2.02 -30.34 1.09
C VAL A 437 -1.10 -29.49 1.96
N GLN A 438 0.15 -29.94 2.09
CA GLN A 438 1.20 -29.25 2.84
C GLN A 438 1.97 -28.29 1.93
N SER A 439 2.24 -27.09 2.40
CA SER A 439 3.13 -26.15 1.72
C SER A 439 4.58 -26.63 1.77
N ILE A 440 5.28 -26.51 0.65
CA ILE A 440 6.70 -26.83 0.56
C ILE A 440 7.48 -25.60 1.01
N ALA A 441 8.01 -25.63 2.24
CA ALA A 441 8.69 -24.48 2.83
C ALA A 441 9.75 -23.90 1.88
N ASP A 442 10.65 -24.73 1.34
CA ASP A 442 11.77 -24.34 0.46
C ASP A 442 11.35 -23.71 -0.88
N ALA A 443 10.07 -23.87 -1.26
CA ALA A 443 9.48 -23.38 -2.50
C ALA A 443 8.68 -22.07 -2.34
N THR A 444 8.87 -21.34 -1.22
CA THR A 444 8.09 -20.12 -0.91
C THR A 444 8.10 -19.12 -2.08
N PHE A 445 9.26 -18.84 -2.66
CA PHE A 445 9.43 -17.87 -3.76
C PHE A 445 9.47 -18.51 -5.14
N THR A 446 9.04 -19.77 -5.27
CA THR A 446 8.95 -20.49 -6.55
C THR A 446 7.49 -20.69 -6.98
N SER A 447 6.75 -19.60 -7.14
CA SER A 447 5.30 -19.61 -7.40
C SER A 447 4.92 -19.61 -8.89
N ALA A 448 5.89 -19.40 -9.81
CA ALA A 448 5.68 -19.33 -11.26
C ALA A 448 6.09 -20.63 -12.00
N GLY A 449 6.13 -21.75 -11.27
CA GLY A 449 6.42 -23.09 -11.79
C GLY A 449 5.28 -24.09 -11.61
N CYS A 450 5.43 -25.27 -12.21
CA CYS A 450 4.63 -26.45 -11.90
C CYS A 450 4.83 -26.83 -10.44
N SER A 451 3.75 -26.90 -9.67
CA SER A 451 3.77 -27.23 -8.23
C SER A 451 4.26 -28.64 -7.89
N ASN A 452 4.42 -29.51 -8.89
CA ASN A 452 4.99 -30.85 -8.72
C ASN A 452 6.45 -30.97 -9.20
N CYS A 453 6.78 -30.50 -10.41
CA CYS A 453 8.13 -30.70 -10.99
C CYS A 453 8.98 -29.42 -11.10
N GLY A 454 8.43 -28.25 -10.73
CA GLY A 454 9.12 -26.96 -10.81
C GLY A 454 9.47 -26.50 -12.23
N ALA A 455 8.94 -27.15 -13.28
CA ALA A 455 9.11 -26.67 -14.66
C ALA A 455 8.34 -25.36 -14.90
N PRO A 456 8.75 -24.50 -15.84
CA PRO A 456 8.00 -23.29 -16.18
C PRO A 456 6.53 -23.60 -16.46
N ILE A 457 5.62 -22.73 -16.02
CA ILE A 457 4.19 -22.95 -16.21
C ILE A 457 3.85 -22.93 -17.71
N ASN A 458 3.65 -24.13 -18.23
CA ASN A 458 3.17 -24.42 -19.57
C ASN A 458 2.27 -25.65 -19.47
N VAL A 459 1.01 -25.49 -19.84
CA VAL A 459 -0.01 -26.55 -19.74
C VAL A 459 -0.64 -26.83 -21.09
N ASN A 460 -1.11 -28.06 -21.26
CA ASN A 460 -1.99 -28.40 -22.37
C ASN A 460 -3.42 -27.88 -22.11
N LYS A 461 -4.34 -28.08 -23.07
CA LYS A 461 -5.75 -27.67 -22.94
C LYS A 461 -6.51 -28.31 -21.77
N ALA A 462 -5.97 -29.37 -21.16
CA ALA A 462 -6.53 -30.02 -19.98
C ALA A 462 -5.96 -29.45 -18.66
N GLY A 463 -5.10 -28.43 -18.71
CA GLY A 463 -4.44 -27.87 -17.53
C GLY A 463 -3.28 -28.73 -17.00
N GLU A 464 -2.85 -29.75 -17.76
CA GLU A 464 -1.75 -30.62 -17.40
C GLU A 464 -0.42 -29.99 -17.80
N CYS A 465 0.53 -29.99 -16.87
CA CYS A 465 1.91 -29.59 -17.13
C CYS A 465 2.49 -30.42 -18.29
N VAL A 466 2.96 -29.75 -19.33
CA VAL A 466 3.51 -30.43 -20.53
C VAL A 466 4.77 -31.24 -20.26
N TYR A 467 5.40 -31.06 -19.10
CA TYR A 467 6.65 -31.72 -18.73
C TYR A 467 6.42 -32.97 -17.88
N CYS A 468 5.55 -32.91 -16.86
CA CYS A 468 5.33 -34.03 -15.93
C CYS A 468 3.91 -34.59 -15.93
N GLY A 469 2.97 -34.00 -16.68
CA GLY A 469 1.57 -34.43 -16.76
C GLY A 469 0.70 -34.04 -15.55
N THR A 470 1.23 -33.33 -14.55
CA THR A 470 0.45 -32.90 -13.39
C THR A 470 -0.59 -31.85 -13.76
N VAL A 471 -1.83 -32.06 -13.35
CA VAL A 471 -2.92 -31.07 -13.47
C VAL A 471 -2.72 -29.96 -12.42
N LEU A 472 -2.47 -28.73 -12.88
CA LEU A 472 -2.08 -27.61 -12.00
C LEU A 472 -3.25 -26.83 -11.39
N ASN A 473 -4.44 -26.96 -11.95
CA ASN A 473 -5.58 -26.08 -11.70
C ASN A 473 -6.66 -26.65 -10.76
N THR A 474 -6.29 -27.64 -9.94
CA THR A 474 -7.25 -28.39 -9.10
C THR A 474 -7.12 -28.14 -7.59
N GLY A 475 -6.06 -27.47 -7.14
CA GLY A 475 -5.80 -27.32 -5.70
C GLY A 475 -5.09 -28.51 -5.04
N LYS A 476 -4.74 -29.56 -5.79
CA LYS A 476 -4.10 -30.79 -5.26
C LYS A 476 -2.65 -30.64 -4.83
N HIS A 477 -1.97 -29.60 -5.29
CA HIS A 477 -0.52 -29.41 -5.10
C HIS A 477 -0.18 -28.02 -4.57
N ASP A 478 -0.96 -27.01 -4.94
CA ASP A 478 -0.78 -25.63 -4.52
C ASP A 478 -2.10 -24.86 -4.70
N TRP A 479 -2.16 -23.64 -4.19
CA TRP A 479 -3.30 -22.75 -4.28
C TRP A 479 -3.63 -22.38 -5.73
N VAL A 480 -4.91 -22.49 -6.06
CA VAL A 480 -5.48 -22.13 -7.36
C VAL A 480 -6.57 -21.09 -7.19
N LEU A 481 -6.74 -20.24 -8.19
CA LEU A 481 -7.73 -19.18 -8.20
C LEU A 481 -9.12 -19.73 -8.51
N ASP A 482 -10.08 -19.48 -7.62
CA ASP A 482 -11.47 -19.93 -7.74
C ASP A 482 -12.41 -18.78 -8.14
N ASP A 483 -12.15 -17.56 -7.66
CA ASP A 483 -12.97 -16.38 -7.98
C ASP A 483 -12.17 -15.07 -7.92
N VAL A 484 -12.59 -14.09 -8.72
CA VAL A 484 -12.15 -12.70 -8.62
C VAL A 484 -13.37 -11.80 -8.66
N SER A 485 -13.60 -11.10 -7.56
CA SER A 485 -14.72 -10.17 -7.42
C SER A 485 -14.23 -8.77 -7.03
N PRO A 486 -14.95 -7.69 -7.42
CA PRO A 486 -14.69 -6.38 -6.86
C PRO A 486 -14.81 -6.42 -5.34
N TYR A 487 -13.84 -5.87 -4.62
CA TYR A 487 -14.01 -5.67 -3.18
C TYR A 487 -15.18 -4.73 -2.98
N LEU A 488 -16.23 -5.15 -2.28
CA LEU A 488 -17.31 -4.28 -1.82
C LEU A 488 -17.27 -4.32 -0.29
N ALA A 489 -17.02 -3.17 0.35
CA ALA A 489 -16.91 -3.10 1.82
C ALA A 489 -18.14 -3.67 2.57
N VAL A 490 -19.28 -3.77 1.87
CA VAL A 490 -20.52 -4.37 2.38
C VAL A 490 -20.45 -5.91 2.51
N HIS A 491 -19.65 -6.61 1.68
CA HIS A 491 -19.52 -8.07 1.74
C HIS A 491 -18.64 -8.56 2.91
N ALA A 492 -17.65 -7.77 3.34
CA ALA A 492 -16.87 -8.07 4.55
C ALA A 492 -17.77 -8.14 5.80
N TYR A 493 -18.76 -7.25 5.88
CA TYR A 493 -19.71 -7.17 6.98
C TYR A 493 -20.69 -8.37 7.06
N GLN A 494 -21.08 -8.95 5.92
CA GLN A 494 -21.99 -10.11 5.90
C GLN A 494 -21.35 -11.40 6.45
N GLN A 495 -20.02 -11.55 6.34
CA GLN A 495 -19.30 -12.72 6.86
C GLN A 495 -18.91 -12.57 8.34
N ASP A 496 -18.55 -11.37 8.80
CA ASP A 496 -18.24 -11.14 10.23
C ASP A 496 -19.44 -11.36 11.16
N LEU A 497 -20.67 -11.12 10.67
CA LEU A 497 -21.90 -11.40 11.41
C LEU A 497 -22.23 -12.89 11.57
N SER A 498 -21.60 -13.76 10.78
CA SER A 498 -21.85 -15.21 10.82
C SER A 498 -20.91 -15.96 11.77
N ILE A 499 -19.99 -15.24 12.42
CA ILE A 499 -19.16 -15.77 13.52
C ILE A 499 -20.01 -15.75 14.80
N PRO A 500 -20.32 -16.90 15.42
CA PRO A 500 -20.96 -16.91 16.73
C PRO A 500 -20.04 -16.20 17.72
N LEU A 501 -20.55 -15.15 18.38
CA LEU A 501 -19.93 -14.57 19.58
C LEU A 501 -19.87 -15.67 20.65
N ALA A 502 -18.79 -16.45 20.65
CA ALA A 502 -18.51 -17.40 21.71
C ALA A 502 -18.35 -16.60 23.01
N ALA A 503 -19.34 -16.75 23.89
CA ALA A 503 -19.34 -16.18 25.23
C ALA A 503 -18.17 -16.76 26.02
N GLY A 504 -17.04 -16.06 26.04
CA GLY A 504 -15.84 -16.47 26.75
C GLY A 504 -14.91 -15.30 27.03
N ASN A 505 -15.09 -14.66 28.18
CA ASN A 505 -14.11 -13.85 28.92
C ASN A 505 -13.06 -13.08 28.09
N LEU A 506 -13.49 -12.06 27.34
CA LEU A 506 -12.60 -11.00 26.90
C LEU A 506 -12.44 -9.99 28.04
N THR A 507 -11.40 -10.16 28.85
CA THR A 507 -10.85 -9.07 29.66
C THR A 507 -10.38 -7.97 28.72
N GLY A 508 -10.89 -6.74 28.92
CA GLY A 508 -10.70 -5.60 28.04
C GLY A 508 -9.27 -5.44 27.50
N GLY A 509 -9.13 -5.70 26.20
CA GLY A 509 -7.91 -5.55 25.43
C GLY A 509 -8.26 -5.40 23.96
N GLN A 510 -7.80 -4.31 23.35
CA GLN A 510 -7.71 -4.03 21.91
C GLN A 510 -8.86 -4.53 21.01
N LEU A 511 -9.89 -3.69 20.87
CA LEU A 511 -10.69 -3.64 19.65
C LEU A 511 -9.87 -2.92 18.57
N ASP A 512 -9.73 -3.58 17.42
CA ASP A 512 -8.72 -3.35 16.38
C ASP A 512 -8.77 -2.00 15.67
N ALA A 513 -7.57 -1.47 15.39
CA ALA A 513 -7.35 -0.12 14.89
C ALA A 513 -7.41 0.07 13.36
N HIS A 514 -7.80 -0.97 12.61
CA HIS A 514 -7.81 -0.94 11.15
C HIS A 514 -9.05 -1.57 10.50
N ALA A 515 -10.13 -1.74 11.27
CA ALA A 515 -11.44 -2.11 10.72
C ALA A 515 -11.98 -1.00 9.76
N ASP A 516 -11.75 -1.25 8.48
CA ASP A 516 -12.47 -0.82 7.28
C ASP A 516 -12.91 0.66 7.16
N SER A 517 -12.04 1.49 6.57
CA SER A 517 -12.34 2.87 6.18
C SER A 517 -13.55 2.98 5.24
N GLY A 518 -13.87 1.92 4.47
CA GLY A 518 -15.05 1.84 3.62
C GLY A 518 -16.36 1.71 4.40
N LEU A 519 -16.37 0.88 5.46
CA LEU A 519 -17.54 0.68 6.33
C LEU A 519 -17.90 1.96 7.08
N SER A 520 -16.90 2.63 7.67
CA SER A 520 -17.10 3.92 8.36
C SER A 520 -17.71 4.98 7.43
N LEU A 521 -17.29 5.01 6.15
CA LEU A 521 -17.78 5.96 5.16
C LEU A 521 -19.19 5.60 4.68
N ALA A 522 -19.49 4.31 4.50
CA ALA A 522 -20.82 3.83 4.13
C ALA A 522 -21.86 4.06 5.26
N VAL A 523 -21.48 3.83 6.52
CA VAL A 523 -22.32 4.14 7.69
C VAL A 523 -22.59 5.64 7.77
N LEU A 524 -21.54 6.47 7.64
CA LEU A 524 -21.69 7.92 7.62
C LEU A 524 -22.54 8.41 6.43
N ALA A 525 -22.35 7.85 5.24
CA ALA A 525 -23.12 8.21 4.04
C ALA A 525 -24.61 7.86 4.19
N LYS A 526 -24.94 6.68 4.75
CA LYS A 526 -26.34 6.29 4.98
C LYS A 526 -27.01 7.16 6.03
N VAL A 527 -26.34 7.44 7.15
CA VAL A 527 -26.89 8.35 8.17
C VAL A 527 -27.16 9.74 7.60
N MET A 528 -26.29 10.22 6.71
CA MET A 528 -26.51 11.52 6.04
C MET A 528 -27.65 11.50 5.03
N LEU A 529 -28.03 10.35 4.49
CA LEU A 529 -29.15 10.19 3.55
C LEU A 529 -30.52 10.02 4.24
N ILE A 530 -30.54 9.76 5.56
CA ILE A 530 -31.80 9.60 6.30
C ILE A 530 -32.52 10.95 6.47
N ASP A 531 -31.77 12.05 6.57
CA ASP A 531 -32.32 13.41 6.68
C ASP A 531 -32.74 14.01 5.31
N GLY A 532 -32.55 13.28 4.20
CA GLY A 532 -32.79 13.74 2.83
C GLY A 532 -31.54 13.73 1.96
N ASP A 533 -31.55 14.48 0.85
CA ASP A 533 -30.39 14.59 -0.06
C ASP A 533 -29.19 15.26 0.62
N PHE A 534 -27.99 14.86 0.20
CA PHE A 534 -26.74 15.52 0.61
C PHE A 534 -26.76 17.02 0.25
N ASN A 535 -26.49 17.88 1.22
CA ASN A 535 -26.11 19.25 0.87
C ASN A 535 -24.66 19.30 0.31
N GLU A 536 -24.34 20.35 -0.43
CA GLU A 536 -23.04 20.52 -1.10
C GLU A 536 -21.84 20.43 -0.14
N LYS A 537 -22.03 20.84 1.12
CA LYS A 537 -20.99 20.83 2.16
C LYS A 537 -20.76 19.43 2.75
N GLU A 538 -21.81 18.63 2.90
CA GLU A 538 -21.74 17.23 3.38
C GLU A 538 -21.16 16.32 2.33
N ARG A 539 -21.58 16.52 1.07
CA ARG A 539 -21.01 15.83 -0.07
C ARG A 539 -19.51 16.09 -0.17
N ALA A 540 -19.09 17.35 -0.08
CA ALA A 540 -17.67 17.71 -0.02
C ALA A 540 -16.93 17.15 1.21
N ALA A 541 -17.61 16.96 2.35
CA ALA A 541 -17.02 16.38 3.55
C ALA A 541 -16.74 14.88 3.39
N ILE A 542 -17.68 14.11 2.83
CA ILE A 542 -17.50 12.69 2.53
C ILE A 542 -16.41 12.50 1.47
N TYR A 543 -16.42 13.29 0.39
CA TYR A 543 -15.36 13.21 -0.61
C TYR A 543 -13.98 13.53 -0.03
N ARG A 544 -13.87 14.53 0.86
CA ARG A 544 -12.59 14.85 1.52
C ARG A 544 -12.15 13.78 2.50
N LEU A 545 -13.09 13.15 3.21
CA LEU A 545 -12.82 12.04 4.10
C LEU A 545 -12.37 10.81 3.28
N GLY A 546 -13.04 10.50 2.18
CA GLY A 546 -12.66 9.46 1.24
C GLY A 546 -11.28 9.69 0.61
N ALA A 547 -11.02 10.90 0.11
CA ALA A 547 -9.73 11.27 -0.47
C ALA A 547 -8.57 11.16 0.54
N ARG A 548 -8.76 11.60 1.79
CA ARG A 548 -7.75 11.43 2.87
C ARG A 548 -7.51 9.97 3.24
N ARG A 549 -8.38 9.06 2.82
CA ARG A 549 -8.30 7.62 3.05
C ARG A 549 -7.97 6.84 1.78
N GLY A 550 -7.54 7.53 0.72
CA GLY A 550 -7.12 6.90 -0.54
C GLY A 550 -8.26 6.30 -1.37
N LEU A 551 -9.50 6.77 -1.16
CA LEU A 551 -10.67 6.43 -1.96
C LEU A 551 -10.84 7.43 -3.12
N SER A 552 -11.12 6.93 -4.33
CA SER A 552 -11.41 7.77 -5.48
C SER A 552 -12.79 8.43 -5.38
N THR A 553 -13.01 9.48 -6.15
CA THR A 553 -14.32 10.16 -6.22
C THR A 553 -15.43 9.21 -6.66
N GLU A 554 -15.15 8.35 -7.63
CA GLU A 554 -16.11 7.36 -8.15
C GLU A 554 -16.49 6.36 -7.05
N ARG A 555 -15.54 5.99 -6.20
CA ARG A 555 -15.78 5.04 -5.11
C ARG A 555 -16.59 5.66 -3.97
N VAL A 556 -16.35 6.93 -3.69
CA VAL A 556 -17.19 7.71 -2.76
C VAL A 556 -18.62 7.83 -3.31
N ASP A 557 -18.77 8.04 -4.61
CA ASP A 557 -20.08 8.04 -5.29
C ASP A 557 -20.77 6.68 -5.22
N GLU A 558 -20.05 5.57 -5.40
CA GLU A 558 -20.60 4.22 -5.22
C GLU A 558 -21.12 4.04 -3.78
N TYR A 559 -20.35 4.44 -2.76
CA TYR A 559 -20.82 4.36 -1.37
C TYR A 559 -22.05 5.23 -1.10
N ILE A 560 -22.11 6.43 -1.70
CA ILE A 560 -23.26 7.33 -1.64
C ILE A 560 -24.48 6.69 -2.32
N GLN A 561 -24.33 6.16 -3.53
CA GLN A 561 -25.40 5.53 -4.31
C GLN A 561 -25.94 4.27 -3.62
N HIS A 562 -25.06 3.42 -3.08
CA HIS A 562 -25.46 2.24 -2.34
C HIS A 562 -26.16 2.58 -1.01
N ALA A 563 -25.74 3.66 -0.34
CA ALA A 563 -26.43 4.16 0.83
C ALA A 563 -27.82 4.73 0.49
N SER A 564 -28.03 5.25 -0.73
CA SER A 564 -29.32 5.75 -1.23
C SER A 564 -30.27 4.66 -1.72
N ALA A 565 -29.76 3.47 -2.06
CA ALA A 565 -30.58 2.34 -2.47
C ALA A 565 -31.35 1.76 -1.27
N ARG A 566 -32.69 1.78 -1.32
CA ARG A 566 -33.62 1.32 -0.27
C ARG A 566 -33.43 -0.14 0.22
N SER A 567 -32.55 -0.92 -0.40
CA SER A 567 -32.33 -2.35 -0.15
C SER A 567 -31.08 -2.70 0.69
N THR A 568 -30.36 -1.72 1.25
CA THR A 568 -29.16 -2.01 2.06
C THR A 568 -29.48 -2.22 3.54
N ASN A 569 -29.38 -3.47 4.02
CA ASN A 569 -29.32 -3.81 5.44
C ASN A 569 -27.94 -3.42 6.02
N ILE A 570 -27.76 -2.12 6.24
CA ILE A 570 -26.70 -1.58 7.12
C ILE A 570 -27.30 -1.56 8.53
N PRO A 571 -26.61 -2.12 9.55
CA PRO A 571 -27.12 -2.24 10.91
C PRO A 571 -27.42 -0.88 11.53
N THR A 572 -28.68 -0.61 11.84
CA THR A 572 -29.04 0.41 12.83
C THR A 572 -28.72 -0.14 14.21
N PRO A 573 -28.05 0.62 15.10
CA PRO A 573 -27.84 0.19 16.48
C PRO A 573 -29.18 -0.15 17.14
N GLU A 574 -29.28 -1.35 17.70
CA GLU A 574 -30.48 -1.82 18.37
C GLU A 574 -30.57 -1.28 19.80
N ASP A 575 -29.43 -0.91 20.40
CA ASP A 575 -29.36 -0.34 21.74
C ASP A 575 -28.37 0.85 21.88
N PRO A 576 -28.50 1.69 22.93
CA PRO A 576 -27.60 2.82 23.17
C PRO A 576 -26.12 2.44 23.42
N ARG A 577 -25.85 1.19 23.83
CA ARG A 577 -24.48 0.71 24.07
C ARG A 577 -23.77 0.41 22.75
N GLN A 578 -24.48 -0.22 21.81
CA GLN A 578 -24.06 -0.48 20.44
C GLN A 578 -23.91 0.83 19.67
N ALA A 579 -24.82 1.79 19.87
CA ALA A 579 -24.70 3.14 19.32
C ALA A 579 -23.41 3.84 19.79
N SER A 580 -23.08 3.72 21.07
CA SER A 580 -21.85 4.25 21.66
C SER A 580 -20.60 3.54 21.12
N ALA A 581 -20.64 2.22 20.95
CA ALA A 581 -19.56 1.43 20.37
C ALA A 581 -19.28 1.82 18.91
N TYR A 582 -20.34 2.03 18.11
CA TYR A 582 -20.22 2.50 16.73
C TYR A 582 -19.65 3.91 16.67
N LEU A 583 -20.08 4.80 17.57
CA LEU A 583 -19.53 6.15 17.68
C LEU A 583 -18.02 6.10 18.03
N GLU A 584 -17.62 5.24 18.96
CA GLU A 584 -16.20 5.06 19.33
C GLU A 584 -15.38 4.51 18.17
N GLN A 585 -15.89 3.54 17.41
CA GLN A 585 -15.24 3.03 16.19
C GLN A 585 -15.10 4.11 15.12
N LEU A 586 -16.18 4.87 14.84
CA LEU A 586 -16.14 5.98 13.90
C LEU A 586 -15.12 7.04 14.32
N ILE A 587 -15.05 7.37 15.62
CA ILE A 587 -14.08 8.33 16.16
C ILE A 587 -12.66 7.79 16.06
N HIS A 588 -12.43 6.52 16.38
CA HIS A 588 -11.13 5.87 16.27
C HIS A 588 -10.64 5.88 14.81
N VAL A 589 -11.52 5.53 13.88
CA VAL A 589 -11.24 5.59 12.45
C VAL A 589 -10.93 7.01 12.03
N VAL A 590 -11.78 7.99 12.36
CA VAL A 590 -11.58 9.41 12.00
C VAL A 590 -10.29 9.99 12.60
N LEU A 591 -9.89 9.58 13.81
CA LEU A 591 -8.68 10.03 14.51
C LEU A 591 -7.37 9.31 14.11
N ALA A 592 -7.40 8.34 13.19
CA ALA A 592 -6.23 7.53 12.85
C ALA A 592 -4.98 8.34 12.42
N ASP A 593 -5.16 9.51 11.80
CA ASP A 593 -4.08 10.43 11.38
C ASP A 593 -3.68 11.45 12.47
N GLY A 594 -4.34 11.37 13.62
CA GLY A 594 -4.21 12.26 14.78
C GLY A 594 -4.97 13.58 14.67
N GLN A 595 -5.82 13.79 13.66
CA GLN A 595 -6.57 15.03 13.44
C GLN A 595 -8.08 14.77 13.24
N ILE A 596 -8.90 15.77 13.57
CA ILE A 596 -10.33 15.79 13.20
C ILE A 596 -10.61 17.19 12.65
N THR A 597 -11.07 17.25 11.41
CA THR A 597 -11.50 18.49 10.77
C THR A 597 -12.87 18.95 11.29
N ARG A 598 -13.18 20.22 11.07
CA ARG A 598 -14.51 20.77 11.40
C ARG A 598 -15.64 20.00 10.73
N GLN A 599 -15.42 19.56 9.49
CA GLN A 599 -16.39 18.83 8.69
C GLN A 599 -16.62 17.42 9.26
N GLU A 600 -15.56 16.64 9.51
CA GLU A 600 -15.66 15.32 10.15
C GLU A 600 -16.35 15.37 11.52
N LYS A 601 -16.05 16.41 12.32
CA LYS A 601 -16.72 16.61 13.60
C LYS A 601 -18.22 16.83 13.42
N THR A 602 -18.64 17.57 12.39
CA THR A 602 -20.06 17.75 12.06
C THR A 602 -20.71 16.43 11.65
N LEU A 603 -20.00 15.57 10.92
CA LEU A 603 -20.53 14.25 10.53
C LEU A 603 -20.75 13.33 11.74
N LEU A 604 -19.80 13.29 12.67
CA LEU A 604 -19.90 12.51 13.91
C LEU A 604 -21.04 12.98 14.82
N LYS A 605 -21.30 14.29 14.85
CA LYS A 605 -22.43 14.88 15.59
C LYS A 605 -23.77 14.45 15.02
N LYS A 606 -23.92 14.54 13.69
CA LYS A 606 -25.12 14.05 12.99
C LYS A 606 -25.37 12.57 13.23
N PHE A 607 -24.31 11.76 13.21
CA PHE A 607 -24.40 10.35 13.59
C PHE A 607 -24.92 10.18 15.02
N ALA A 608 -24.31 10.86 15.99
CA ALA A 608 -24.73 10.78 17.38
C ALA A 608 -26.20 11.18 17.57
N ASP A 609 -26.62 12.32 16.99
CA ASP A 609 -28.00 12.80 17.05
C ASP A 609 -28.98 11.74 16.50
N HIS A 610 -28.61 11.06 15.41
CA HIS A 610 -29.43 10.03 14.77
C HIS A 610 -29.59 8.76 15.60
N VAL A 611 -28.55 8.35 16.33
CA VAL A 611 -28.57 7.15 17.18
C VAL A 611 -28.94 7.45 18.65
N GLY A 612 -29.47 8.65 18.92
CA GLY A 612 -29.96 9.06 20.24
C GLY A 612 -28.86 9.41 21.25
N LEU A 613 -27.65 9.72 20.78
CA LEU A 613 -26.53 10.17 21.60
C LEU A 613 -26.43 11.70 21.61
N ALA A 614 -25.94 12.26 22.71
CA ALA A 614 -25.81 13.70 22.85
C ALA A 614 -24.51 14.23 22.23
N ASP A 615 -24.54 15.50 21.88
CA ASP A 615 -23.40 16.30 21.42
C ASP A 615 -22.20 16.27 22.41
N ALA A 616 -22.49 16.03 23.69
CA ALA A 616 -21.51 15.83 24.75
C ALA A 616 -20.79 14.48 24.64
N ASP A 617 -21.48 13.42 24.21
CA ASP A 617 -20.93 12.06 24.08
C ASP A 617 -19.88 12.02 22.96
N VAL A 618 -20.12 12.70 21.84
CA VAL A 618 -19.14 12.87 20.76
C VAL A 618 -17.87 13.58 21.25
N LYS A 619 -18.04 14.67 22.01
CA LYS A 619 -16.89 15.40 22.59
C LYS A 619 -16.13 14.54 23.60
N MET A 620 -16.84 13.79 24.42
CA MET A 620 -16.26 12.92 25.44
C MET A 620 -15.48 11.76 24.80
N ALA A 621 -16.05 11.10 23.79
CA ALA A 621 -15.40 10.02 23.06
C ALA A 621 -14.16 10.50 22.28
N ILE A 622 -14.24 11.66 21.60
CA ILE A 622 -13.06 12.28 20.95
C ILE A 622 -11.95 12.56 21.97
N ASN A 623 -12.29 13.13 23.12
CA ASN A 623 -11.32 13.45 24.16
C ASN A 623 -10.74 12.19 24.82
N ARG A 624 -11.55 11.16 25.04
CA ARG A 624 -11.14 9.85 25.58
C ARG A 624 -10.12 9.21 24.65
N GLU A 625 -10.42 9.16 23.35
CA GLU A 625 -9.52 8.54 22.37
C GLU A 625 -8.22 9.33 22.18
N ARG A 626 -8.29 10.68 22.11
CA ARG A 626 -7.09 11.53 22.10
C ARG A 626 -6.24 11.34 23.35
N LYS A 627 -6.87 11.24 24.53
CA LYS A 627 -6.17 11.02 25.80
C LYS A 627 -5.52 9.65 25.81
N ARG A 628 -6.19 8.60 25.31
CA ARG A 628 -5.64 7.25 25.17
C ARG A 628 -4.41 7.24 24.27
N SER A 629 -4.52 7.80 23.06
CA SER A 629 -3.40 7.88 22.10
C SER A 629 -2.24 8.74 22.62
N TYR A 630 -2.54 9.86 23.30
CA TYR A 630 -1.53 10.70 23.93
C TYR A 630 -0.84 10.01 25.12
N GLN A 631 -1.59 9.28 25.95
CA GLN A 631 -1.03 8.53 27.08
C GLN A 631 -0.14 7.39 26.60
N ALA A 632 -0.56 6.65 25.57
CA ALA A 632 0.26 5.61 24.93
C ALA A 632 1.56 6.21 24.37
N ALA A 633 1.47 7.31 23.60
CA ALA A 633 2.65 8.00 23.07
C ALA A 633 3.57 8.55 24.18
N ARG A 634 3.01 9.08 25.27
CA ARG A 634 3.79 9.64 26.39
C ARG A 634 4.42 8.56 27.26
N GLN A 635 3.76 7.42 27.44
CA GLN A 635 4.36 6.26 28.11
C GLN A 635 5.58 5.79 27.32
N GLU A 636 5.45 5.68 26.00
CA GLU A 636 6.57 5.30 25.13
C GLU A 636 7.74 6.31 25.21
N LEU A 637 7.45 7.61 25.13
CA LEU A 637 8.47 8.68 25.25
C LEU A 637 9.10 8.79 26.66
N ARG A 638 8.39 8.36 27.71
CA ARG A 638 8.92 8.32 29.09
C ARG A 638 9.84 7.13 29.30
N HIS A 639 9.53 5.97 28.72
CA HIS A 639 10.40 4.80 28.77
C HIS A 639 11.75 5.04 28.09
N THR A 640 11.84 6.00 27.17
CA THR A 640 13.06 6.33 26.42
C THR A 640 13.82 7.56 26.92
N GLY A 641 13.39 8.18 28.03
CA GLY A 641 14.09 9.32 28.63
C GLY A 641 14.00 10.64 27.86
N GLN A 642 13.13 10.74 26.84
CA GLN A 642 13.01 11.92 25.96
C GLN A 642 11.81 12.82 26.27
N SER A 643 11.40 12.91 27.54
CA SER A 643 10.32 13.83 27.93
C SER A 643 10.84 15.26 28.07
N THR A 644 10.82 16.03 26.98
CA THR A 644 10.87 17.51 27.03
C THR A 644 9.82 18.15 26.13
#